data_AF-A0A936BG33-F1
#
_entry.id   AF-A0A936BG33-F1
#
_cell.length_a   1.000
_cell.length_b   1.000
_cell.length_c   1.000
_cell.angle_alpha   90.00
_cell.angle_beta   90.00
_cell.angle_gamma   90.00
#
_symmetry.space_group_name_H-M   'P 1'
#
loop_
_entity.id
_entity.type
_entity.pdbx_description
1 polymer ?
#
loop_
_entity_poly.entity_id
_entity_poly.type
_entity_poly.pdbx_seq_one_letter_code
_entity_poly.pdbx_strand_id
1 'polypeptide(L)'
;MRRREVGSNDFSHSEAEGQRGGGAEGKVRSGGFSRYPTVIWVSYLLLGGGVLLLAGLYLSRSFYGALEGRVEQLFLGLALAPDAFPSTWLFYSHLFGQVRHLALMLIGAGGVLWVSRRPWYVPQPLDPIPTNATRLPIWPLLAAVLILFDLWHIGHGFNAAVDPALLEFKPELVKWLEVQPNRDEWRITTFDNKGQKPLNANAGWLMGFNDIRGYDSIIAKQYVQYMEAIEPQNELPFNRIQPLANWEAINSPLLDLLGVKYIITHEDIDLPKLMTVWQSENLRVYENRAVMPRAYTIPQSATALVDNGRALASMAEIDPRQVVIVEVADWTADPDDRQFIPAIANSNFTYGTPLPAQITASTTREVVVTAEGEVPFWLILNDSYAPGWKVFVRPAGGEDAAEVERSIVRVNHNFRGVQLESGAWEVRFRYSPNSFLLGGLASVMSAITIAFGAAVWAWRRVRPQGELTNTRSIAKNSVLPMGLNLFNRGIDFLFAAFYLRLLGPGDSGAYATAIAMAGLFEILANFGLNAYLIREVSQAKERASSYLLNTTILRLGTGVVGSVPILLYVWLTSYGAETNAAVLYLMVGMVISGIASGFTGLFYAYEEAEVPAAITTLTTIMKVVLGMVILLLGWGFVGLAANSIAVNIITLGIIMGTAVRRYPLRGPWVVDWSLQRRMLVHSYPLMINHLLATVYWQVDVLILREINGETVVGWYNSAYKYVNALNVIPSFFTFALFPIIARQVHSNVADARRTFRMSAKVLTLVSLPLAAVVTFLAPVLIRLLGGEAFMPHGGIALAVVIWSIPFGWLNSVTNYVLISLGQERLQTRAFVLGVSFNVVGNLLLLPRYSYVGAGLTTIASEILLLLVFNYYLVQKMPAVGWLQLLWKQVVVAVGMVGVMWLVAGWLGVGAAVGVGLVFYPLGLWLLRVFGAEEWQVVAAVVRRGC
;
A
#
# COMPACT_ATOMS: atom_id res chain seq x y z
N MET A 1 47.52 48.00 -51.52
CA MET A 1 48.56 47.52 -52.45
C MET A 1 48.22 46.10 -52.88
N ARG A 2 48.12 45.87 -54.21
CA ARG A 2 48.15 44.61 -55.01
C ARG A 2 47.65 43.28 -54.38
N ARG A 3 46.59 42.67 -54.92
CA ARG A 3 46.54 41.66 -56.04
C ARG A 3 47.16 40.31 -55.62
N ARG A 4 46.42 39.19 -55.57
CA ARG A 4 46.02 38.25 -56.66
C ARG A 4 45.30 37.06 -55.98
N GLU A 5 44.41 36.25 -56.56
CA GLU A 5 44.03 36.01 -57.96
C GLU A 5 42.65 35.30 -57.98
N VAL A 6 41.87 35.63 -59.00
CA VAL A 6 40.63 34.98 -59.45
C VAL A 6 40.89 34.45 -60.86
N GLY A 7 40.24 33.36 -61.23
CA GLY A 7 39.99 32.94 -62.61
C GLY A 7 40.68 31.62 -62.96
N SER A 8 40.11 30.73 -63.78
CA SER A 8 38.93 30.84 -64.65
C SER A 8 38.74 29.50 -65.37
N ASN A 9 37.49 29.22 -65.76
CA ASN A 9 37.00 28.60 -67.01
C ASN A 9 37.56 27.26 -67.51
N ASP A 10 36.66 26.32 -67.82
CA ASP A 10 36.18 26.06 -69.20
C ASP A 10 34.99 25.06 -69.18
N PHE A 11 33.85 25.38 -69.84
CA PHE A 11 33.33 24.82 -71.12
C PHE A 11 33.17 23.28 -71.14
N SER A 12 32.16 22.61 -71.70
CA SER A 12 30.86 22.92 -72.35
C SER A 12 30.31 21.59 -72.89
N HIS A 13 29.00 21.33 -72.82
CA HIS A 13 28.15 20.59 -73.81
C HIS A 13 26.70 20.65 -73.28
N SER A 14 25.79 21.43 -73.90
CA SER A 14 24.72 21.01 -74.86
C SER A 14 23.79 19.94 -74.25
N GLU A 15 22.46 20.06 -74.18
CA GLU A 15 21.45 20.63 -75.08
C GLU A 15 20.10 20.85 -74.35
N ALA A 16 19.19 21.61 -74.97
CA ALA A 16 17.81 21.96 -74.57
C ALA A 16 16.87 20.71 -74.61
N GLU A 17 15.63 20.64 -74.11
CA GLU A 17 14.47 21.54 -73.94
C GLU A 17 13.66 21.02 -72.71
N GLY A 18 12.95 21.82 -71.91
CA GLY A 18 11.58 22.26 -72.23
C GLY A 18 10.52 21.62 -71.32
N GLN A 19 9.94 22.46 -70.44
CA GLN A 19 8.59 22.39 -69.86
C GLN A 19 8.25 21.57 -68.60
N ARG A 20 7.77 22.35 -67.61
CA ARG A 20 6.57 22.16 -66.76
C ARG A 20 6.57 21.09 -65.66
N GLY A 21 6.38 21.59 -64.43
CA GLY A 21 5.61 20.91 -63.37
C GLY A 21 6.42 20.01 -62.44
N GLY A 22 6.96 20.60 -61.37
CA GLY A 22 7.64 19.84 -60.30
C GLY A 22 7.16 20.26 -58.92
N GLY A 23 6.01 19.74 -58.50
CA GLY A 23 5.69 19.62 -57.08
C GLY A 23 6.61 18.58 -56.45
N ALA A 24 7.56 19.03 -55.64
CA ALA A 24 8.38 18.15 -54.82
C ALA A 24 7.97 18.33 -53.36
N GLU A 25 7.11 17.42 -52.91
CA GLU A 25 6.78 17.20 -51.51
C GLU A 25 8.06 17.08 -50.67
N GLY A 26 8.21 17.99 -49.72
CA GLY A 26 9.17 17.84 -48.63
C GLY A 26 8.84 16.56 -47.87
N LYS A 27 9.71 15.55 -47.99
CA LYS A 27 9.74 14.35 -47.16
C LYS A 27 9.77 14.75 -45.69
N VAL A 28 8.60 14.83 -45.07
CA VAL A 28 8.42 14.77 -43.62
C VAL A 28 8.89 13.38 -43.20
N ARG A 29 10.09 13.31 -42.62
CA ARG A 29 10.58 12.12 -41.92
C ARG A 29 9.67 11.89 -40.71
N SER A 30 8.60 11.13 -40.90
CA SER A 30 7.83 10.55 -39.81
C SER A 30 8.75 9.64 -39.01
N GLY A 31 9.07 10.04 -37.77
CA GLY A 31 9.83 9.25 -36.81
C GLY A 31 9.06 8.00 -36.40
N GLY A 32 9.06 7.00 -37.27
CA GLY A 32 8.52 5.68 -36.98
C GLY A 32 9.38 4.98 -35.93
N PHE A 33 8.74 4.18 -35.09
CA PHE A 33 9.25 3.35 -33.98
C PHE A 33 10.48 2.45 -34.29
N SER A 34 11.09 2.55 -35.46
CA SER A 34 12.12 1.70 -36.08
C SER A 34 13.42 1.45 -35.26
N ARG A 35 13.77 2.23 -34.23
CA ARG A 35 15.13 2.20 -33.64
C ARG A 35 15.38 1.47 -32.30
N TYR A 36 14.45 0.67 -31.78
CA TYR A 36 14.70 -0.04 -30.51
C TYR A 36 15.04 -1.53 -30.71
N PRO A 37 16.34 -1.93 -30.69
CA PRO A 37 16.74 -3.34 -30.80
C PRO A 37 16.18 -4.20 -29.65
N THR A 38 15.85 -3.59 -28.51
CA THR A 38 15.27 -4.26 -27.34
C THR A 38 13.91 -4.90 -27.62
N VAL A 39 13.03 -4.28 -28.40
CA VAL A 39 11.71 -4.85 -28.73
C VAL A 39 11.85 -6.11 -29.58
N ILE A 40 12.86 -6.16 -30.45
CA ILE A 40 13.16 -7.31 -31.30
C ILE A 40 13.64 -8.47 -30.43
N TRP A 41 14.57 -8.21 -29.51
CA TRP A 41 15.05 -9.22 -28.57
C TRP A 41 13.94 -9.75 -27.68
N VAL A 42 13.07 -8.88 -27.15
CA VAL A 42 11.92 -9.31 -26.31
C VAL A 42 10.93 -10.14 -27.13
N SER A 43 10.61 -9.73 -28.36
CA SER A 43 9.71 -10.49 -29.24
C SER A 43 10.24 -11.90 -29.53
N TYR A 44 11.53 -12.03 -29.88
CA TYR A 44 12.14 -13.33 -30.11
C TYR A 44 12.28 -14.17 -28.84
N LEU A 45 12.55 -13.53 -27.70
CA LEU A 45 12.61 -14.23 -26.42
C LEU A 45 11.24 -14.78 -26.01
N LEU A 46 10.16 -14.03 -26.23
CA LEU A 46 8.80 -14.47 -25.94
C LEU A 46 8.33 -15.57 -26.91
N LEU A 47 8.57 -15.40 -28.22
CA LEU A 47 8.24 -16.41 -29.23
C LEU A 47 9.04 -17.70 -29.01
N GLY A 48 10.37 -17.59 -28.94
CA GLY A 48 11.26 -18.73 -28.76
C GLY A 48 11.05 -19.38 -27.41
N GLY A 49 10.90 -18.58 -26.34
CA GLY A 49 10.58 -19.05 -25.01
C GLY A 49 9.28 -19.84 -24.99
N GLY A 50 8.19 -19.28 -25.52
CA GLY A 50 6.89 -19.97 -25.58
C GLY A 50 6.93 -21.25 -26.42
N VAL A 51 7.61 -21.26 -27.58
CA VAL A 51 7.77 -22.48 -28.41
C VAL A 51 8.59 -23.54 -27.68
N LEU A 52 9.72 -23.18 -27.07
CA LEU A 52 10.55 -24.11 -26.29
C LEU A 52 9.79 -24.67 -25.09
N LEU A 53 8.98 -23.83 -24.44
CA LEU A 53 8.19 -24.23 -23.29
C LEU A 53 7.07 -25.20 -23.70
N LEU A 54 6.41 -24.95 -24.83
CA LEU A 54 5.40 -25.85 -25.39
C LEU A 54 6.02 -27.17 -25.85
N ALA A 55 7.14 -27.12 -26.58
CA ALA A 55 7.87 -28.31 -27.00
C ALA A 55 8.37 -29.13 -25.81
N GLY A 56 8.98 -28.48 -24.82
CA GLY A 56 9.44 -29.11 -23.58
C GLY A 56 8.29 -29.72 -22.78
N LEU A 57 7.14 -29.05 -22.74
CA LEU A 57 5.94 -29.56 -22.06
C LEU A 57 5.42 -30.83 -22.74
N TYR A 58 5.25 -30.84 -24.06
CA TYR A 58 4.80 -32.04 -24.78
C TYR A 58 5.85 -33.17 -24.78
N LEU A 59 7.14 -32.84 -24.85
CA LEU A 59 8.22 -33.81 -24.65
C LEU A 59 8.17 -34.41 -23.24
N SER A 60 7.93 -33.58 -22.21
CA SER A 60 7.81 -34.08 -20.84
C SER A 60 6.66 -35.06 -20.67
N ARG A 61 5.57 -34.88 -21.42
CA ARG A 61 4.42 -35.81 -21.41
C ARG A 61 4.72 -37.13 -22.12
N SER A 62 5.45 -37.07 -23.24
CA SER A 62 5.86 -38.25 -24.01
C SER A 62 6.91 -39.09 -23.29
N PHE A 63 7.76 -38.45 -22.48
CA PHE A 63 8.82 -39.09 -21.70
C PHE A 63 8.54 -39.08 -20.19
N TYR A 64 7.27 -39.03 -19.78
CA TYR A 64 6.91 -38.88 -18.37
C TYR A 64 7.52 -39.97 -17.49
N GLY A 65 7.52 -41.24 -17.94
CA GLY A 65 8.11 -42.35 -17.15
C GLY A 65 9.60 -42.18 -16.84
N ALA A 66 10.36 -41.45 -17.69
CA ALA A 66 11.76 -41.13 -17.40
C ALA A 66 11.93 -39.87 -16.51
N LEU A 67 10.89 -39.03 -16.43
CA LEU A 67 10.87 -37.77 -15.68
C LEU A 67 10.14 -37.88 -14.34
N GLU A 68 9.39 -38.95 -14.13
CA GLU A 68 8.52 -39.14 -12.95
C GLU A 68 9.28 -38.89 -11.65
N GLY A 69 10.46 -39.49 -11.46
CA GLY A 69 11.26 -39.26 -10.25
C GLY A 69 11.72 -37.81 -10.05
N ARG A 70 11.90 -37.02 -11.12
CA ARG A 70 12.20 -35.57 -11.01
C ARG A 70 10.94 -34.75 -10.73
N VAL A 71 9.81 -35.14 -11.31
CA VAL A 71 8.50 -34.53 -11.03
C VAL A 71 8.12 -34.80 -9.58
N GLU A 72 8.45 -35.98 -9.05
CA GLU A 72 8.27 -36.35 -7.65
C GLU A 72 9.15 -35.55 -6.71
N GLN A 73 10.44 -35.40 -7.02
CA GLN A 73 11.32 -34.51 -6.25
C GLN A 73 10.79 -33.06 -6.23
N LEU A 74 10.29 -32.56 -7.37
CA LEU A 74 9.69 -31.23 -7.44
C LEU A 74 8.40 -31.14 -6.63
N PHE A 75 7.53 -32.15 -6.72
CA PHE A 75 6.28 -32.24 -5.97
C PHE A 75 6.52 -32.26 -4.45
N LEU A 76 7.47 -33.07 -3.98
CA LEU A 76 7.85 -33.15 -2.57
C LEU A 76 8.61 -31.91 -2.08
N GLY A 77 9.35 -31.23 -2.97
CA GLY A 77 10.12 -30.02 -2.67
C GLY A 77 9.30 -28.73 -2.69
N LEU A 78 8.12 -28.72 -3.31
CA LEU A 78 7.23 -27.56 -3.33
C LEU A 78 6.36 -27.52 -2.09
N ALA A 79 6.43 -26.41 -1.35
CA ALA A 79 5.64 -26.20 -0.13
C ALA A 79 4.14 -26.40 -0.40
N LEU A 80 3.49 -27.20 0.46
CA LEU A 80 2.05 -27.53 0.44
C LEU A 80 1.57 -28.38 -0.76
N ALA A 81 2.41 -28.65 -1.78
CA ALA A 81 1.98 -29.48 -2.91
C ALA A 81 1.59 -30.91 -2.47
N PRO A 82 2.34 -31.60 -1.59
CA PRO A 82 1.95 -32.91 -1.04
C PRO A 82 0.70 -32.89 -0.16
N ASP A 83 0.34 -31.71 0.38
CA ASP A 83 -0.85 -31.53 1.21
C ASP A 83 -2.09 -31.18 0.37
N ALA A 84 -1.88 -30.62 -0.82
CA ALA A 84 -2.94 -30.15 -1.72
C ALA A 84 -3.31 -31.14 -2.83
N PHE A 85 -2.38 -31.99 -3.29
CA PHE A 85 -2.64 -32.98 -4.34
C PHE A 85 -2.42 -34.40 -3.82
N PRO A 86 -3.29 -35.36 -4.19
CA PRO A 86 -3.19 -36.74 -3.73
C PRO A 86 -2.03 -37.52 -4.38
N SER A 87 -1.51 -37.06 -5.52
CA SER A 87 -0.39 -37.71 -6.21
C SER A 87 0.37 -36.74 -7.13
N THR A 88 1.62 -37.11 -7.42
CA THR A 88 2.49 -36.49 -8.43
C THR A 88 1.85 -36.39 -9.81
N TRP A 89 1.13 -37.43 -10.22
CA TRP A 89 0.45 -37.46 -11.51
C TRP A 89 -0.66 -36.41 -11.60
N LEU A 90 -1.47 -36.28 -10.54
CA LEU A 90 -2.55 -35.29 -10.51
C LEU A 90 -1.98 -33.86 -10.51
N PHE A 91 -0.94 -33.64 -9.71
CA PHE A 91 -0.18 -32.38 -9.67
C PHE A 91 0.37 -32.01 -11.06
N TYR A 92 1.05 -32.94 -11.73
CA TYR A 92 1.56 -32.73 -13.09
C TYR A 92 0.44 -32.42 -14.08
N SER A 93 -0.64 -33.20 -14.07
CA SER A 93 -1.74 -33.01 -15.01
C SER A 93 -2.44 -31.66 -14.82
N HIS A 94 -2.56 -31.18 -13.58
CA HIS A 94 -3.12 -29.88 -13.29
C HIS A 94 -2.22 -28.75 -13.83
N LEU A 95 -0.91 -28.81 -13.55
CA LEU A 95 0.05 -27.81 -14.03
C LEU A 95 0.20 -27.81 -15.54
N PHE A 96 0.08 -28.97 -16.20
CA PHE A 96 0.23 -29.10 -17.65
C PHE A 96 -0.68 -28.12 -18.41
N GLY A 97 -1.96 -28.03 -18.02
CA GLY A 97 -2.92 -27.12 -18.63
C GLY A 97 -2.50 -25.65 -18.51
N GLN A 98 -2.07 -25.24 -17.32
CA GLN A 98 -1.67 -23.87 -17.01
C GLN A 98 -0.39 -23.46 -17.75
N VAL A 99 0.61 -24.34 -17.74
CA VAL A 99 1.90 -24.12 -18.40
C VAL A 99 1.73 -24.06 -19.93
N ARG A 100 0.84 -24.88 -20.49
CA ARG A 100 0.46 -24.81 -21.91
C ARG A 100 -0.17 -23.46 -22.25
N HIS A 101 -1.10 -22.97 -21.43
CA HIS A 101 -1.75 -21.68 -21.64
C HIS A 101 -0.74 -20.53 -21.63
N LEU A 102 0.16 -20.51 -20.63
CA LEU A 102 1.26 -19.56 -20.57
C LEU A 102 2.12 -19.59 -21.84
N ALA A 103 2.52 -20.78 -22.30
CA ALA A 103 3.33 -20.93 -23.51
C ALA A 103 2.63 -20.34 -24.75
N LEU A 104 1.33 -20.59 -24.92
CA LEU A 104 0.53 -20.03 -26.02
C LEU A 104 0.44 -18.50 -25.93
N MET A 105 0.24 -17.95 -24.72
CA MET A 105 0.18 -16.50 -24.51
C MET A 105 1.53 -15.81 -24.76
N LEU A 106 2.66 -16.45 -24.40
CA LEU A 106 4.00 -15.96 -24.73
C LEU A 106 4.23 -15.92 -26.24
N ILE A 107 3.81 -16.96 -26.96
CA ILE A 107 3.88 -17.01 -28.44
C ILE A 107 3.02 -15.89 -29.04
N GLY A 108 1.78 -15.75 -28.59
CA GLY A 108 0.85 -14.70 -29.04
C GLY A 108 1.41 -13.31 -28.81
N ALA A 109 1.90 -13.01 -27.59
CA ALA A 109 2.46 -11.72 -27.22
C ALA A 109 3.73 -11.39 -28.02
N GLY A 110 4.62 -12.38 -28.17
CA GLY A 110 5.82 -12.25 -28.99
C GLY A 110 5.49 -12.01 -30.47
N GLY A 111 4.42 -12.65 -30.99
CA GLY A 111 3.89 -12.42 -32.33
C GLY A 111 3.30 -11.02 -32.52
N VAL A 112 2.51 -10.52 -31.58
CA VAL A 112 1.98 -9.15 -31.59
C VAL A 112 3.12 -8.12 -31.60
N LEU A 113 4.14 -8.31 -30.75
CA LEU A 113 5.32 -7.45 -30.71
C LEU A 113 6.12 -7.52 -32.01
N TRP A 114 6.21 -8.69 -32.64
CA TRP A 114 6.84 -8.85 -33.95
C TRP A 114 6.07 -8.08 -35.05
N VAL A 115 4.74 -8.20 -35.09
CA VAL A 115 3.88 -7.47 -36.04
C VAL A 115 3.90 -5.96 -35.79
N SER A 116 4.08 -5.50 -34.55
CA SER A 116 4.17 -4.07 -34.21
C SER A 116 5.28 -3.32 -34.94
N ARG A 117 6.24 -4.06 -35.51
CA ARG A 117 7.39 -3.55 -36.25
C ARG A 117 7.17 -3.55 -37.77
N ARG A 118 6.14 -4.22 -38.27
CA ARG A 118 5.86 -4.33 -39.70
C ARG A 118 4.83 -3.29 -40.14
N PRO A 119 4.94 -2.76 -41.37
CA PRO A 119 4.02 -1.76 -41.92
C PRO A 119 2.71 -2.43 -42.38
N TRP A 120 2.08 -3.21 -41.52
CA TRP A 120 0.80 -3.86 -41.79
C TRP A 120 -0.32 -2.98 -41.26
N TYR A 121 -1.14 -2.50 -42.18
CA TYR A 121 -2.18 -1.51 -41.92
C TYR A 121 -3.53 -2.04 -42.35
N VAL A 122 -4.58 -1.67 -41.62
CA VAL A 122 -5.96 -1.99 -42.01
C VAL A 122 -6.38 -1.03 -43.15
N PRO A 123 -6.92 -1.52 -44.28
CA PRO A 123 -7.48 -0.67 -45.30
C PRO A 123 -8.74 0.04 -44.78
N GLN A 124 -8.80 1.37 -44.92
CA GLN A 124 -10.01 2.14 -44.58
C GLN A 124 -11.11 1.88 -45.62
N PRO A 125 -12.39 1.74 -45.21
CA PRO A 125 -13.51 1.93 -46.13
C PRO A 125 -13.56 3.41 -46.57
N LEU A 126 -13.88 3.64 -47.84
CA LEU A 126 -13.81 4.93 -48.53
C LEU A 126 -14.69 6.04 -47.90
N ASP A 127 -14.13 7.26 -47.85
CA ASP A 127 -14.72 8.62 -47.67
C ASP A 127 -15.11 9.17 -46.26
N PRO A 128 -15.16 10.50 -46.04
CA PRO A 128 -14.03 11.44 -46.04
C PRO A 128 -14.06 12.36 -44.79
N ILE A 129 -13.20 12.12 -43.79
CA ILE A 129 -12.94 13.11 -42.73
C ILE A 129 -11.46 13.50 -42.81
N PRO A 130 -11.13 14.78 -43.02
CA PRO A 130 -9.75 15.22 -43.11
C PRO A 130 -9.16 15.28 -41.70
N THR A 131 -8.72 14.14 -41.19
CA THR A 131 -7.78 14.09 -40.08
C THR A 131 -6.48 13.51 -40.59
N ASN A 132 -5.36 14.15 -40.24
CA ASN A 132 -3.98 13.76 -40.60
C ASN A 132 -3.54 12.39 -40.00
N ALA A 133 -4.49 11.51 -39.64
CA ALA A 133 -4.23 10.19 -39.09
C ALA A 133 -4.03 9.19 -40.25
N THR A 134 -2.78 9.07 -40.67
CA THR A 134 -2.29 7.99 -41.52
C THR A 134 -2.68 6.62 -40.94
N ARG A 135 -3.26 5.76 -41.80
CA ARG A 135 -3.48 4.30 -41.66
C ARG A 135 -3.23 3.69 -40.26
N LEU A 136 -4.26 3.12 -39.65
CA LEU A 136 -4.13 2.42 -38.36
C LEU A 136 -3.31 1.12 -38.53
N PRO A 137 -2.23 0.92 -37.75
CA PRO A 137 -1.47 -0.32 -37.78
C PRO A 137 -2.31 -1.47 -37.21
N ILE A 138 -2.12 -2.70 -37.68
CA ILE A 138 -2.94 -3.86 -37.30
C ILE A 138 -2.61 -4.43 -35.90
N TRP A 139 -1.41 -4.20 -35.40
CA TRP A 139 -0.94 -4.80 -34.15
C TRP A 139 -1.76 -4.43 -32.90
N PRO A 140 -2.36 -3.22 -32.73
CA PRO A 140 -3.21 -2.93 -31.57
C PRO A 140 -4.49 -3.78 -31.58
N LEU A 141 -5.04 -4.08 -32.76
CA LEU A 141 -6.18 -4.98 -32.91
C LEU A 141 -5.78 -6.41 -32.52
N LEU A 142 -4.63 -6.89 -33.00
CA LEU A 142 -4.11 -8.21 -32.62
C LEU A 142 -3.84 -8.31 -31.11
N ALA A 143 -3.32 -7.24 -30.51
CA ALA A 143 -3.12 -7.16 -29.06
C ALA A 143 -4.46 -7.24 -28.31
N ALA A 144 -5.46 -6.46 -28.74
CA ALA A 144 -6.79 -6.48 -28.13
C ALA A 144 -7.45 -7.86 -28.26
N VAL A 145 -7.38 -8.48 -29.44
CA VAL A 145 -7.90 -9.84 -29.67
C VAL A 145 -7.20 -10.86 -28.78
N LEU A 146 -5.87 -10.80 -28.65
CA LEU A 146 -5.12 -11.70 -27.78
C LEU A 146 -5.54 -11.55 -26.31
N ILE A 147 -5.67 -10.31 -25.82
CA ILE A 147 -6.11 -10.02 -24.45
C ILE A 147 -7.55 -10.49 -24.23
N LEU A 148 -8.46 -10.20 -25.17
CA LEU A 148 -9.85 -10.64 -25.09
C LEU A 148 -9.96 -12.15 -25.12
N PHE A 149 -9.14 -12.83 -25.94
CA PHE A 149 -9.09 -14.28 -25.99
C PHE A 149 -8.58 -14.88 -24.68
N ASP A 150 -7.53 -14.30 -24.08
CA ASP A 150 -7.00 -14.73 -22.78
C ASP A 150 -8.08 -14.61 -21.69
N LEU A 151 -8.71 -13.43 -21.58
CA LEU A 151 -9.80 -13.18 -20.63
C LEU A 151 -11.02 -14.09 -20.86
N TRP A 152 -11.40 -14.29 -22.12
CA TRP A 152 -12.49 -15.19 -22.48
C TRP A 152 -12.16 -16.65 -22.15
N HIS A 153 -10.96 -17.13 -22.49
CA HIS A 153 -10.55 -18.51 -22.21
C HIS A 153 -10.58 -18.81 -20.71
N ILE A 154 -10.16 -17.84 -19.89
CA ILE A 154 -10.23 -17.93 -18.44
C ILE A 154 -11.69 -17.93 -17.93
N GLY A 155 -12.58 -17.13 -18.53
CA GLY A 155 -13.95 -16.89 -18.01
C GLY A 155 -15.10 -17.71 -18.63
N HIS A 156 -14.88 -18.40 -19.76
CA HIS A 156 -15.97 -18.97 -20.57
C HIS A 156 -16.69 -20.16 -19.92
N GLY A 157 -16.03 -20.91 -19.03
CA GLY A 157 -16.55 -22.17 -18.48
C GLY A 157 -17.30 -22.09 -17.15
N PHE A 158 -17.40 -20.92 -16.51
CA PHE A 158 -17.80 -20.83 -15.09
C PHE A 158 -19.12 -20.09 -14.81
N ASN A 159 -19.77 -19.49 -15.81
CA ASN A 159 -20.94 -18.64 -15.60
C ASN A 159 -22.25 -19.34 -15.97
N ALA A 160 -22.86 -20.06 -15.02
CA ALA A 160 -24.27 -20.43 -15.12
C ALA A 160 -25.13 -19.21 -14.76
N ALA A 161 -26.03 -18.78 -15.65
CA ALA A 161 -27.01 -17.75 -15.36
C ALA A 161 -28.29 -18.40 -14.80
N VAL A 162 -28.68 -18.02 -13.59
CA VAL A 162 -29.88 -18.51 -12.90
C VAL A 162 -30.68 -17.29 -12.43
N ASP A 163 -32.01 -17.41 -12.37
CA ASP A 163 -32.89 -16.36 -11.87
C ASP A 163 -32.52 -15.98 -10.42
N PRO A 164 -32.15 -14.72 -10.13
CA PRO A 164 -31.82 -14.27 -8.78
C PRO A 164 -32.95 -14.46 -7.76
N ALA A 165 -34.22 -14.51 -8.21
CA ALA A 165 -35.36 -14.73 -7.34
C ALA A 165 -35.29 -16.07 -6.57
N LEU A 166 -34.56 -17.06 -7.10
CA LEU A 166 -34.32 -18.33 -6.44
C LEU A 166 -33.48 -18.21 -5.16
N LEU A 167 -32.73 -17.11 -4.97
CA LEU A 167 -32.00 -16.82 -3.73
C LEU A 167 -32.92 -16.35 -2.59
N GLU A 168 -34.13 -15.88 -2.90
CA GLU A 168 -35.10 -15.42 -1.90
C GLU A 168 -35.91 -16.57 -1.30
N PHE A 169 -36.01 -17.71 -2.00
CA PHE A 169 -36.76 -18.87 -1.53
C PHE A 169 -36.05 -19.58 -0.37
N LYS A 170 -36.73 -19.65 0.77
CA LYS A 170 -36.27 -20.40 1.95
C LYS A 170 -37.24 -21.54 2.30
N PRO A 171 -36.80 -22.81 2.24
CA PRO A 171 -37.57 -23.96 2.72
C PRO A 171 -37.95 -23.85 4.21
N GLU A 172 -38.99 -24.55 4.64
CA GLU A 172 -39.43 -24.55 6.05
C GLU A 172 -38.34 -25.02 7.02
N LEU A 173 -37.60 -26.07 6.64
CA LEU A 173 -36.44 -26.55 7.40
C LEU A 173 -35.43 -25.43 7.67
N VAL A 174 -35.11 -24.64 6.62
CA VAL A 174 -34.16 -23.53 6.71
C VAL A 174 -34.67 -22.47 7.67
N LYS A 175 -35.95 -22.09 7.55
CA LYS A 175 -36.58 -21.12 8.45
C LYS A 175 -36.54 -21.60 9.91
N TRP A 176 -36.76 -22.89 10.14
CA TRP A 176 -36.68 -23.49 11.48
C TRP A 176 -35.25 -23.48 12.03
N LEU A 177 -34.25 -23.80 11.21
CA LEU A 177 -32.84 -23.74 11.61
C LEU A 177 -32.36 -22.31 11.88
N GLU A 178 -32.86 -21.30 11.15
CA GLU A 178 -32.48 -19.88 11.32
C GLU A 178 -32.91 -19.30 12.68
N VAL A 179 -34.00 -19.80 13.26
CA VAL A 179 -34.51 -19.31 14.55
C VAL A 179 -33.90 -20.03 15.76
N GLN A 180 -33.01 -21.01 15.54
CA GLN A 180 -32.34 -21.70 16.64
C GLN A 180 -31.27 -20.80 17.29
N PRO A 181 -31.20 -20.76 18.63
CA PRO A 181 -30.23 -19.91 19.34
C PRO A 181 -28.79 -20.35 19.11
N ASN A 182 -27.84 -19.43 19.36
CA ASN A 182 -26.39 -19.67 19.36
C ASN A 182 -25.86 -20.33 18.08
N ARG A 183 -26.30 -19.84 16.92
CA ARG A 183 -26.00 -20.44 15.61
C ARG A 183 -24.51 -20.62 15.31
N ASP A 184 -23.66 -19.73 15.82
CA ASP A 184 -22.22 -19.82 15.66
C ASP A 184 -21.57 -20.91 16.53
N GLU A 185 -22.27 -21.46 17.51
CA GLU A 185 -21.74 -22.44 18.47
C GLU A 185 -21.98 -23.90 18.06
N TRP A 186 -22.77 -24.16 17.02
CA TRP A 186 -23.10 -25.51 16.56
C TRP A 186 -23.01 -25.68 15.05
N ARG A 187 -22.91 -26.95 14.63
CA ARG A 187 -22.84 -27.37 13.23
C ARG A 187 -23.95 -28.34 12.87
N ILE A 188 -24.16 -28.49 11.56
CA ILE A 188 -25.08 -29.46 10.98
C ILE A 188 -24.31 -30.50 10.15
N THR A 189 -24.96 -31.64 9.91
CA THR A 189 -24.58 -32.59 8.87
C THR A 189 -25.82 -33.29 8.33
N THR A 190 -25.65 -34.18 7.35
CA THR A 190 -26.72 -35.07 6.88
C THR A 190 -26.36 -36.52 7.08
N PHE A 191 -27.38 -37.33 7.33
CA PHE A 191 -27.32 -38.77 7.16
C PHE A 191 -28.07 -39.20 5.90
N ASP A 192 -27.38 -39.90 5.00
CA ASP A 192 -27.91 -40.35 3.71
C ASP A 192 -27.21 -41.64 3.24
N ASN A 193 -27.87 -42.78 3.48
CA ASN A 193 -27.42 -44.10 3.04
C ASN A 193 -28.00 -44.52 1.67
N LYS A 194 -28.88 -43.71 1.07
CA LYS A 194 -29.59 -44.00 -0.19
C LYS A 194 -29.25 -43.04 -1.32
N GLY A 195 -28.38 -42.06 -1.09
CA GLY A 195 -27.96 -41.06 -2.07
C GLY A 195 -29.04 -40.03 -2.41
N GLN A 196 -29.97 -39.78 -1.49
CA GLN A 196 -31.10 -38.85 -1.67
C GLN A 196 -30.73 -37.37 -1.49
N LYS A 197 -29.58 -37.09 -0.87
CA LYS A 197 -29.00 -35.75 -0.64
C LYS A 197 -30.00 -34.79 0.03
N PRO A 198 -30.46 -35.10 1.27
CA PRO A 198 -31.47 -34.31 2.00
C PRO A 198 -31.12 -32.82 2.11
N LEU A 199 -29.82 -32.53 2.21
CA LEU A 199 -29.26 -31.19 2.06
C LEU A 199 -27.91 -31.30 1.36
N ASN A 200 -27.77 -30.69 0.19
CA ASN A 200 -26.49 -30.66 -0.53
C ASN A 200 -25.42 -29.92 0.29
N ALA A 201 -24.19 -30.43 0.27
CA ALA A 201 -23.04 -29.75 0.86
C ALA A 201 -22.91 -28.32 0.29
N ASN A 202 -22.46 -27.37 1.12
CA ASN A 202 -22.41 -25.92 0.86
C ASN A 202 -23.75 -25.20 0.68
N ALA A 203 -24.89 -25.88 0.51
CA ALA A 203 -26.18 -25.18 0.34
C ALA A 203 -26.53 -24.32 1.57
N GLY A 204 -26.18 -24.80 2.77
CA GLY A 204 -26.36 -24.04 4.01
C GLY A 204 -25.46 -22.81 4.16
N TRP A 205 -24.35 -22.71 3.41
CA TRP A 205 -23.39 -21.62 3.52
C TRP A 205 -24.00 -20.26 3.17
N LEU A 206 -24.84 -20.20 2.12
CA LEU A 206 -25.54 -18.97 1.72
C LEU A 206 -26.38 -18.38 2.85
N MET A 207 -26.92 -19.23 3.72
CA MET A 207 -27.76 -18.83 4.83
C MET A 207 -26.93 -18.57 6.10
N GLY A 208 -25.66 -18.98 6.14
CA GLY A 208 -24.79 -18.90 7.32
C GLY A 208 -24.82 -20.14 8.23
N PHE A 209 -25.19 -21.33 7.73
CA PHE A 209 -25.09 -22.57 8.49
C PHE A 209 -23.68 -23.17 8.38
N ASN A 210 -23.12 -23.57 9.52
CA ASN A 210 -21.87 -24.30 9.59
C ASN A 210 -22.13 -25.79 9.33
N ASP A 211 -21.74 -26.29 8.15
CA ASP A 211 -21.81 -27.70 7.78
C ASP A 211 -20.40 -28.32 7.95
N ILE A 212 -20.30 -29.52 8.51
CA ILE A 212 -19.02 -30.25 8.57
C ILE A 212 -18.63 -30.87 7.21
N ARG A 213 -19.60 -30.97 6.30
CA ARG A 213 -19.34 -31.36 4.92
C ARG A 213 -18.98 -30.12 4.12
N GLY A 214 -18.53 -30.32 2.87
CA GLY A 214 -18.31 -29.20 1.97
C GLY A 214 -18.05 -29.64 0.55
N TYR A 215 -18.26 -28.73 -0.40
CA TYR A 215 -17.74 -28.80 -1.76
C TYR A 215 -16.64 -27.74 -1.90
N ASP A 216 -15.38 -28.16 -1.80
CA ASP A 216 -14.24 -27.25 -1.89
C ASP A 216 -13.20 -27.80 -2.86
N SER A 217 -12.66 -26.93 -3.72
CA SER A 217 -11.61 -27.31 -4.66
C SER A 217 -10.32 -27.74 -3.96
N ILE A 218 -10.14 -27.37 -2.70
CA ILE A 218 -9.02 -27.80 -1.86
C ILE A 218 -9.56 -28.18 -0.47
N ILE A 219 -9.51 -29.47 -0.13
CA ILE A 219 -9.83 -29.98 1.20
C ILE A 219 -8.52 -30.38 1.87
N ALA A 220 -8.25 -29.86 3.07
CA ALA A 220 -7.02 -30.18 3.79
C ALA A 220 -6.93 -31.68 4.08
N LYS A 221 -5.77 -32.30 3.78
CA LYS A 221 -5.53 -33.73 4.01
C LYS A 221 -5.80 -34.16 5.46
N GLN A 222 -5.42 -33.35 6.44
CA GLN A 222 -5.71 -33.62 7.86
C GLN A 222 -7.22 -33.71 8.16
N TYR A 223 -8.03 -32.91 7.45
CA TYR A 223 -9.49 -32.94 7.63
C TYR A 223 -10.10 -34.16 6.97
N VAL A 224 -9.58 -34.54 5.79
CA VAL A 224 -9.94 -35.81 5.15
C VAL A 224 -9.62 -36.99 6.06
N GLN A 225 -8.41 -37.05 6.63
CA GLN A 225 -8.02 -38.11 7.56
C GLN A 225 -8.90 -38.15 8.82
N TYR A 226 -9.25 -36.98 9.37
CA TYR A 226 -10.20 -36.88 10.48
C TYR A 226 -11.58 -37.44 10.10
N MET A 227 -12.09 -37.08 8.93
CA MET A 227 -13.39 -37.58 8.44
C MET A 227 -13.34 -39.07 8.09
N GLU A 228 -12.21 -39.59 7.58
CA GLU A 228 -11.99 -41.02 7.33
C GLU A 228 -12.00 -41.86 8.62
N ALA A 229 -11.56 -41.29 9.75
CA ALA A 229 -11.67 -41.93 11.06
C ALA A 229 -13.13 -42.00 11.58
N ILE A 230 -14.02 -41.18 11.05
CA ILE A 230 -15.47 -41.30 11.27
C ILE A 230 -16.07 -42.29 10.29
N GLU A 231 -15.79 -42.11 9.00
CA GLU A 231 -16.31 -42.92 7.90
C GLU A 231 -15.45 -42.77 6.62
N PRO A 232 -15.15 -43.85 5.87
CA PRO A 232 -14.41 -43.76 4.60
C PRO A 232 -15.04 -42.80 3.58
N GLN A 233 -14.23 -41.93 2.96
CA GLN A 233 -14.70 -40.82 2.11
C GLN A 233 -14.66 -41.15 0.60
N ASN A 234 -15.82 -41.50 0.03
CA ASN A 234 -15.96 -41.91 -1.38
C ASN A 234 -16.26 -40.75 -2.35
N GLU A 235 -16.72 -39.59 -1.86
CA GLU A 235 -17.01 -38.41 -2.71
C GLU A 235 -15.82 -37.45 -2.90
N LEU A 236 -14.62 -37.75 -2.37
CA LEU A 236 -13.41 -36.91 -2.54
C LEU A 236 -13.06 -36.61 -4.01
N PRO A 237 -13.19 -37.54 -4.98
CA PRO A 237 -12.94 -37.23 -6.40
C PRO A 237 -13.85 -36.13 -6.97
N PHE A 238 -14.97 -35.85 -6.30
CA PHE A 238 -15.90 -34.78 -6.64
C PHE A 238 -15.68 -33.52 -5.79
N ASN A 239 -14.52 -33.40 -5.13
CA ASN A 239 -14.17 -32.28 -4.26
C ASN A 239 -15.12 -32.14 -3.07
N ARG A 240 -15.55 -33.26 -2.47
CA ARG A 240 -16.55 -33.28 -1.39
C ARG A 240 -16.16 -34.17 -0.22
N ILE A 241 -16.46 -33.68 0.98
CA ILE A 241 -16.69 -34.55 2.14
C ILE A 241 -18.10 -35.12 2.01
N GLN A 242 -18.22 -36.45 2.08
CA GLN A 242 -19.49 -37.13 1.81
C GLN A 242 -20.50 -36.96 2.98
N PRO A 243 -21.80 -37.11 2.72
CA PRO A 243 -22.79 -37.38 3.77
C PRO A 243 -22.43 -38.60 4.62
N LEU A 244 -22.84 -38.60 5.89
CA LEU A 244 -22.73 -39.80 6.72
C LEU A 244 -23.69 -40.86 6.19
N ALA A 245 -23.26 -42.10 6.03
CA ALA A 245 -24.11 -43.19 5.52
C ALA A 245 -24.21 -44.37 6.50
N ASN A 246 -23.27 -44.49 7.43
CA ASN A 246 -23.23 -45.55 8.43
C ASN A 246 -23.74 -45.09 9.81
N TRP A 247 -24.47 -45.96 10.51
CA TRP A 247 -24.97 -45.68 11.86
C TRP A 247 -23.82 -45.55 12.89
N GLU A 248 -22.72 -46.30 12.70
CA GLU A 248 -21.51 -46.20 13.52
C GLU A 248 -20.90 -44.80 13.46
N ALA A 249 -20.91 -44.18 12.27
CA ALA A 249 -20.41 -42.83 12.06
C ALA A 249 -21.22 -41.79 12.85
N ILE A 250 -22.54 -41.95 12.93
CA ILE A 250 -23.42 -41.08 13.74
C ILE A 250 -23.16 -41.26 15.25
N ASN A 251 -22.82 -42.48 15.67
CA ASN A 251 -22.52 -42.78 17.06
C ASN A 251 -21.07 -42.45 17.47
N SER A 252 -20.22 -42.01 16.54
CA SER A 252 -18.81 -41.70 16.79
C SER A 252 -18.62 -40.52 17.74
N PRO A 253 -17.75 -40.63 18.77
CA PRO A 253 -17.33 -39.50 19.61
C PRO A 253 -16.64 -38.37 18.83
N LEU A 254 -16.04 -38.69 17.68
CA LEU A 254 -15.41 -37.70 16.80
C LEU A 254 -16.44 -36.79 16.14
N LEU A 255 -17.64 -37.31 15.85
CA LEU A 255 -18.75 -36.50 15.36
C LEU A 255 -19.25 -35.52 16.43
N ASP A 256 -19.28 -35.97 17.69
CA ASP A 256 -19.65 -35.11 18.83
C ASP A 256 -18.65 -33.96 18.99
N LEU A 257 -17.35 -34.26 18.87
CA LEU A 257 -16.27 -33.30 18.95
C LEU A 257 -16.30 -32.26 17.82
N LEU A 258 -16.86 -32.58 16.65
CA LEU A 258 -17.09 -31.61 15.57
C LEU A 258 -18.18 -30.57 15.91
N GLY A 259 -18.88 -30.69 17.03
CA GLY A 259 -19.96 -29.78 17.42
C GLY A 259 -21.21 -29.93 16.57
N VAL A 260 -21.46 -31.12 16.02
CA VAL A 260 -22.65 -31.41 15.22
C VAL A 260 -23.86 -31.56 16.14
N LYS A 261 -24.71 -30.53 16.16
CA LYS A 261 -25.94 -30.51 16.95
C LYS A 261 -27.13 -31.08 16.18
N TYR A 262 -27.25 -30.76 14.89
CA TYR A 262 -28.41 -31.18 14.08
C TYR A 262 -28.00 -32.10 12.93
N ILE A 263 -28.67 -33.25 12.83
CA ILE A 263 -28.51 -34.23 11.75
C ILE A 263 -29.78 -34.25 10.91
N ILE A 264 -29.65 -33.93 9.63
CA ILE A 264 -30.77 -33.84 8.68
C ILE A 264 -30.84 -35.12 7.84
N THR A 265 -31.99 -35.78 7.77
CA THR A 265 -32.11 -37.06 7.05
C THR A 265 -33.53 -37.36 6.58
N HIS A 266 -33.66 -38.27 5.62
CA HIS A 266 -34.92 -38.89 5.22
C HIS A 266 -35.24 -40.15 6.04
N GLU A 267 -34.26 -40.72 6.74
CA GLU A 267 -34.39 -41.98 7.46
C GLU A 267 -34.84 -41.80 8.92
N ASP A 268 -35.46 -42.84 9.48
CA ASP A 268 -35.66 -42.95 10.92
C ASP A 268 -34.40 -43.52 11.57
N ILE A 269 -33.82 -42.78 12.54
CA ILE A 269 -32.63 -43.19 13.28
C ILE A 269 -33.03 -43.49 14.73
N ASP A 270 -32.79 -44.73 15.16
CA ASP A 270 -33.02 -45.18 16.53
C ASP A 270 -31.69 -45.25 17.29
N LEU A 271 -31.27 -44.12 17.86
CA LEU A 271 -30.07 -44.01 18.71
C LEU A 271 -30.40 -43.24 19.99
N PRO A 272 -30.01 -43.72 21.19
CA PRO A 272 -30.32 -43.06 22.45
C PRO A 272 -29.81 -41.61 22.59
N LYS A 273 -28.73 -41.28 21.88
CA LYS A 273 -28.13 -39.92 21.88
C LYS A 273 -28.89 -38.92 21.00
N LEU A 274 -29.84 -39.37 20.18
CA LEU A 274 -30.57 -38.53 19.23
C LEU A 274 -32.01 -38.30 19.66
N MET A 275 -32.50 -37.09 19.47
CA MET A 275 -33.90 -36.73 19.67
C MET A 275 -34.45 -36.07 18.42
N THR A 276 -35.59 -36.53 17.91
CA THR A 276 -36.28 -35.83 16.82
C THR A 276 -36.80 -34.49 17.32
N VAL A 277 -36.36 -33.40 16.69
CA VAL A 277 -36.73 -32.01 17.05
C VAL A 277 -37.53 -31.30 15.97
N TRP A 278 -37.48 -31.81 14.74
CA TRP A 278 -38.28 -31.33 13.63
C TRP A 278 -38.57 -32.47 12.66
N GLN A 279 -39.75 -32.48 12.05
CA GLN A 279 -40.15 -33.46 11.04
C GLN A 279 -41.13 -32.84 10.03
N SER A 280 -41.05 -33.31 8.80
CA SER A 280 -41.97 -33.06 7.70
C SER A 280 -42.39 -34.39 7.08
N GLU A 281 -43.11 -34.37 5.95
CA GLU A 281 -43.58 -35.58 5.28
C GLU A 281 -42.43 -36.55 4.91
N ASN A 282 -41.29 -36.03 4.46
CA ASN A 282 -40.17 -36.86 4.00
C ASN A 282 -38.84 -36.57 4.70
N LEU A 283 -38.73 -35.54 5.54
CA LEU A 283 -37.47 -35.11 6.12
C LEU A 283 -37.58 -34.94 7.64
N ARG A 284 -36.52 -35.31 8.35
CA ARG A 284 -36.40 -35.23 9.81
C ARG A 284 -35.12 -34.51 10.20
N VAL A 285 -35.15 -33.86 11.37
CA VAL A 285 -33.97 -33.33 12.04
C VAL A 285 -33.87 -33.96 13.42
N TYR A 286 -32.71 -34.56 13.68
CA TYR A 286 -32.34 -35.09 14.99
C TYR A 286 -31.38 -34.11 15.68
N GLU A 287 -31.66 -33.79 16.94
CA GLU A 287 -30.72 -33.14 17.85
C GLU A 287 -29.82 -34.19 18.51
N ASN A 288 -28.52 -34.01 18.38
CA ASN A 288 -27.50 -34.80 19.05
C ASN A 288 -27.28 -34.27 20.48
N ARG A 289 -27.71 -35.06 21.47
CA ARG A 289 -27.58 -34.71 22.88
C ARG A 289 -26.18 -34.93 23.45
N ALA A 290 -25.29 -35.61 22.72
CA ALA A 290 -23.89 -35.81 23.10
C ALA A 290 -22.94 -34.76 22.49
N VAL A 291 -23.48 -33.74 21.81
CA VAL A 291 -22.70 -32.70 21.11
C VAL A 291 -21.73 -31.98 22.04
N MET A 292 -20.48 -31.81 21.62
CA MET A 292 -19.51 -30.95 22.31
C MET A 292 -19.68 -29.48 21.90
N PRO A 293 -19.41 -28.52 22.79
CA PRO A 293 -19.31 -27.11 22.40
C PRO A 293 -18.27 -26.91 21.29
N ARG A 294 -18.55 -26.03 20.32
CA ARG A 294 -17.56 -25.68 19.26
C ARG A 294 -16.29 -25.05 19.84
N ALA A 295 -16.41 -24.31 20.94
CA ALA A 295 -15.29 -23.80 21.71
C ALA A 295 -15.44 -24.22 23.18
N TYR A 296 -14.36 -24.70 23.79
CA TYR A 296 -14.37 -25.15 25.19
C TYR A 296 -12.98 -25.01 25.83
N THR A 297 -12.97 -24.93 27.16
CA THR A 297 -11.76 -24.97 27.98
C THR A 297 -11.57 -26.34 28.62
N ILE A 298 -10.33 -26.76 28.78
CA ILE A 298 -9.97 -27.99 29.48
C ILE A 298 -8.62 -27.82 30.21
N PRO A 299 -8.43 -28.35 31.43
CA PRO A 299 -7.19 -28.17 32.17
C PRO A 299 -5.96 -28.64 31.39
N GLN A 300 -4.84 -27.93 31.53
CA GLN A 300 -3.59 -28.30 30.85
C GLN A 300 -3.08 -29.69 31.28
N SER A 301 -3.42 -30.16 32.48
CA SER A 301 -3.12 -31.52 32.96
C SER A 301 -3.82 -32.63 32.17
N ALA A 302 -4.82 -32.29 31.35
CA ALA A 302 -5.51 -33.20 30.44
C ALA A 302 -4.88 -33.16 29.04
N THR A 303 -3.56 -33.24 28.96
CA THR A 303 -2.81 -33.23 27.69
C THR A 303 -2.08 -34.55 27.51
N ALA A 304 -2.33 -35.23 26.38
CA ALA A 304 -1.57 -36.40 25.94
C ALA A 304 -0.62 -36.00 24.80
N LEU A 305 0.69 -36.04 25.08
CA LEU A 305 1.71 -35.83 24.06
C LEU A 305 1.98 -37.16 23.33
N VAL A 306 1.89 -37.16 22.00
CA VAL A 306 2.03 -38.37 21.18
C VAL A 306 3.06 -38.18 20.07
N ASP A 307 3.63 -39.29 19.60
CA ASP A 307 4.56 -39.27 18.46
C ASP A 307 3.89 -38.65 17.21
N ASN A 308 4.71 -38.03 16.36
CA ASN A 308 4.23 -37.41 15.13
C ASN A 308 3.53 -38.42 14.21
N GLY A 309 2.36 -38.06 13.69
CA GLY A 309 1.51 -38.92 12.88
C GLY A 309 0.68 -39.94 13.67
N ARG A 310 0.73 -39.96 15.01
CA ARG A 310 -0.07 -40.87 15.85
C ARG A 310 -1.31 -40.25 16.46
N ALA A 311 -1.55 -38.94 16.35
CA ALA A 311 -2.69 -38.29 17.00
C ALA A 311 -4.02 -38.98 16.70
N LEU A 312 -4.31 -39.26 15.42
CA LEU A 312 -5.56 -39.89 15.02
C LEU A 312 -5.71 -41.32 15.55
N ALA A 313 -4.63 -42.10 15.58
CA ALA A 313 -4.65 -43.45 16.14
C ALA A 313 -4.88 -43.44 17.65
N SER A 314 -4.24 -42.50 18.37
CA SER A 314 -4.43 -42.33 19.81
C SER A 314 -5.84 -41.89 20.18
N MET A 315 -6.56 -41.21 19.30
CA MET A 315 -7.98 -40.84 19.51
C MET A 315 -8.94 -42.05 19.51
N ALA A 316 -8.50 -43.22 19.05
CA ALA A 316 -9.27 -44.46 19.17
C ALA A 316 -9.13 -45.09 20.57
N GLU A 317 -8.05 -44.77 21.29
CA GLU A 317 -7.73 -45.32 22.62
C GLU A 317 -8.05 -44.33 23.76
N ILE A 318 -7.95 -43.03 23.47
CA ILE A 318 -8.14 -41.93 24.42
C ILE A 318 -9.34 -41.10 23.96
N ASP A 319 -10.32 -40.88 24.83
CA ASP A 319 -11.48 -40.04 24.51
C ASP A 319 -11.06 -38.58 24.32
N PRO A 320 -11.10 -38.05 23.07
CA PRO A 320 -10.61 -36.70 22.77
C PRO A 320 -11.56 -35.59 23.28
N ARG A 321 -12.71 -35.96 23.88
CA ARG A 321 -13.61 -35.02 24.56
C ARG A 321 -13.13 -34.67 25.97
N GLN A 322 -12.26 -35.49 26.55
CA GLN A 322 -11.76 -35.35 27.92
C GLN A 322 -10.23 -35.17 27.99
N VAL A 323 -9.52 -35.30 26.87
CA VAL A 323 -8.07 -35.18 26.79
C VAL A 323 -7.67 -34.51 25.49
N VAL A 324 -6.73 -33.57 25.56
CA VAL A 324 -6.15 -32.88 24.41
C VAL A 324 -4.96 -33.68 23.89
N ILE A 325 -5.06 -34.18 22.67
CA ILE A 325 -3.97 -34.95 22.04
C ILE A 325 -3.13 -34.01 21.18
N VAL A 326 -1.83 -33.96 21.44
CA VAL A 326 -0.90 -33.06 20.75
C VAL A 326 0.31 -33.83 20.24
N GLU A 327 0.68 -33.63 18.98
CA GLU A 327 1.88 -34.23 18.41
C GLU A 327 3.14 -33.47 18.84
N VAL A 328 4.24 -34.17 19.10
CA VAL A 328 5.52 -33.58 19.56
C VAL A 328 6.02 -32.46 18.63
N ALA A 329 5.87 -32.62 17.31
CA ALA A 329 6.28 -31.62 16.31
C ALA A 329 5.43 -30.35 16.38
N ASP A 330 4.12 -30.49 16.58
CA ASP A 330 3.20 -29.35 16.68
C ASP A 330 3.46 -28.54 17.96
N TRP A 331 3.93 -29.19 19.02
CA TRP A 331 4.32 -28.53 20.27
C TRP A 331 5.66 -27.77 20.17
N THR A 332 6.63 -28.31 19.44
CA THR A 332 8.02 -27.82 19.46
C THR A 332 8.34 -26.75 18.41
N ALA A 333 7.32 -26.28 17.67
CA ALA A 333 7.46 -25.33 16.57
C ALA A 333 7.85 -23.91 17.01
N ASP A 334 7.57 -23.50 18.26
CA ASP A 334 7.92 -22.18 18.81
C ASP A 334 8.85 -22.28 20.05
N PRO A 335 9.97 -21.54 20.10
CA PRO A 335 10.82 -21.44 21.29
C PRO A 335 10.11 -20.95 22.56
N ASP A 336 9.10 -20.08 22.45
CA ASP A 336 8.37 -19.52 23.61
C ASP A 336 7.40 -20.54 24.23
N ASP A 337 6.89 -21.49 23.43
CA ASP A 337 6.04 -22.61 23.89
C ASP A 337 6.82 -23.61 24.77
N ARG A 338 8.15 -23.48 24.85
CA ARG A 338 9.00 -24.28 25.75
C ARG A 338 8.83 -23.92 27.22
N GLN A 339 8.34 -22.73 27.54
CA GLN A 339 8.10 -22.33 28.94
C GLN A 339 6.97 -23.13 29.59
N PHE A 340 6.09 -23.71 28.78
CA PHE A 340 4.95 -24.51 29.23
C PHE A 340 5.14 -26.02 29.05
N ILE A 341 6.37 -26.51 28.77
CA ILE A 341 6.65 -27.96 28.71
C ILE A 341 6.23 -28.58 30.04
N PRO A 342 5.16 -29.39 30.07
CA PRO A 342 4.84 -30.13 31.27
C PRO A 342 5.99 -31.10 31.53
N ALA A 343 6.25 -31.46 32.78
CA ALA A 343 7.08 -32.61 33.15
C ALA A 343 6.47 -33.97 32.67
N ILE A 344 5.57 -33.96 31.69
CA ILE A 344 4.81 -35.08 31.16
C ILE A 344 5.55 -35.61 29.92
N ALA A 345 6.80 -36.02 30.12
CA ALA A 345 7.47 -36.95 29.20
C ALA A 345 7.06 -38.41 29.49
N ASN A 346 6.23 -38.64 30.53
CA ASN A 346 5.77 -39.97 30.96
C ASN A 346 4.26 -39.93 31.22
N SER A 347 3.46 -40.43 30.26
CA SER A 347 2.20 -41.20 30.38
C SER A 347 1.10 -40.89 31.42
N ASN A 348 1.21 -39.88 32.30
CA ASN A 348 0.23 -39.57 33.34
C ASN A 348 -0.54 -38.28 33.01
N PHE A 349 -1.40 -38.33 31.98
CA PHE A 349 -2.42 -37.30 31.80
C PHE A 349 -3.62 -37.59 32.71
N THR A 350 -4.38 -36.56 33.06
CA THR A 350 -5.65 -36.69 33.80
C THR A 350 -6.82 -36.46 32.87
N TYR A 351 -7.95 -37.10 33.11
CA TYR A 351 -9.17 -36.77 32.37
C TYR A 351 -9.71 -35.42 32.85
N GLY A 352 -9.85 -34.48 31.92
CA GLY A 352 -10.43 -33.17 32.17
C GLY A 352 -11.93 -33.16 31.88
N THR A 353 -12.66 -32.30 32.58
CA THR A 353 -14.06 -31.99 32.22
C THR A 353 -14.05 -30.77 31.30
N PRO A 354 -14.56 -30.88 30.06
CA PRO A 354 -14.64 -29.73 29.15
C PRO A 354 -15.69 -28.72 29.64
N LEU A 355 -15.33 -27.45 29.68
CA LEU A 355 -16.26 -26.35 30.02
C LEU A 355 -16.52 -25.50 28.77
N PRO A 356 -17.78 -25.19 28.41
CA PRO A 356 -18.08 -24.36 27.24
C PRO A 356 -17.40 -22.99 27.30
N ALA A 357 -16.81 -22.56 26.19
CA ALA A 357 -16.31 -21.20 26.00
C ALA A 357 -17.20 -20.46 25.00
N GLN A 358 -17.49 -19.19 25.25
CA GLN A 358 -18.46 -18.43 24.47
C GLN A 358 -17.81 -17.78 23.24
N ILE A 359 -18.40 -18.02 22.06
CA ILE A 359 -17.99 -17.35 20.82
C ILE A 359 -18.74 -16.01 20.74
N THR A 360 -18.02 -14.89 20.90
CA THR A 360 -18.62 -13.55 20.90
C THR A 360 -18.68 -12.92 19.52
N ALA A 361 -17.79 -13.34 18.60
CA ALA A 361 -17.83 -12.95 17.20
C ALA A 361 -17.30 -14.07 16.31
N SER A 362 -17.96 -14.28 15.17
CA SER A 362 -17.62 -15.33 14.20
C SER A 362 -17.77 -14.75 12.79
N THR A 363 -16.64 -14.67 12.08
CA THR A 363 -16.58 -14.22 10.69
C THR A 363 -15.67 -15.17 9.91
N THR A 364 -15.64 -15.05 8.58
CA THR A 364 -14.77 -15.89 7.73
C THR A 364 -13.28 -15.70 8.01
N ARG A 365 -12.87 -14.56 8.59
CA ARG A 365 -11.45 -14.24 8.85
C ARG A 365 -11.09 -14.17 10.32
N GLU A 366 -12.07 -14.15 11.20
CA GLU A 366 -11.86 -13.88 12.62
C GLU A 366 -12.91 -14.59 13.47
N VAL A 367 -12.46 -15.23 14.55
CA VAL A 367 -13.30 -15.82 15.58
C VAL A 367 -12.80 -15.31 16.93
N VAL A 368 -13.68 -14.69 17.71
CA VAL A 368 -13.39 -14.18 19.06
C VAL A 368 -14.10 -15.06 20.07
N VAL A 369 -13.36 -15.51 21.06
CA VAL A 369 -13.82 -16.43 22.09
C VAL A 369 -13.46 -15.87 23.46
N THR A 370 -14.41 -15.84 24.38
CA THR A 370 -14.17 -15.55 25.79
C THR A 370 -14.03 -16.86 26.55
N ALA A 371 -12.95 -17.00 27.30
CA ALA A 371 -12.58 -18.23 27.99
C ALA A 371 -12.13 -17.94 29.41
N GLU A 372 -12.49 -18.81 30.35
CA GLU A 372 -12.13 -18.68 31.76
C GLU A 372 -11.69 -20.04 32.32
N GLY A 373 -10.74 -20.03 33.24
CA GLY A 373 -10.28 -21.22 33.95
C GLY A 373 -9.54 -20.89 35.25
N GLU A 374 -9.76 -21.70 36.27
CA GLU A 374 -9.15 -21.54 37.60
C GLU A 374 -7.69 -22.02 37.67
N VAL A 375 -7.30 -22.89 36.74
CA VAL A 375 -5.95 -23.44 36.57
C VAL A 375 -5.50 -23.20 35.13
N PRO A 376 -4.19 -23.22 34.81
CA PRO A 376 -3.74 -23.19 33.43
C PRO A 376 -4.49 -24.19 32.55
N PHE A 377 -4.99 -23.72 31.41
CA PHE A 377 -5.96 -24.45 30.62
C PHE A 377 -5.73 -24.26 29.12
N TRP A 378 -6.24 -25.22 28.35
CA TRP A 378 -6.39 -25.10 26.91
C TRP A 378 -7.71 -24.42 26.59
N LEU A 379 -7.68 -23.43 25.70
CA LEU A 379 -8.83 -23.07 24.90
C LEU A 379 -8.76 -23.84 23.58
N ILE A 380 -9.77 -24.65 23.30
CA ILE A 380 -9.89 -25.40 22.04
C ILE A 380 -11.03 -24.83 21.23
N LEU A 381 -10.72 -24.46 19.99
CA LEU A 381 -11.70 -24.14 18.97
C LEU A 381 -11.72 -25.29 17.96
N ASN A 382 -12.84 -26.02 17.88
CA ASN A 382 -13.02 -27.19 17.01
C ASN A 382 -13.12 -26.81 15.51
N ASP A 383 -12.52 -25.71 15.09
CA ASP A 383 -12.32 -25.32 13.69
C ASP A 383 -10.99 -25.90 13.18
N SER A 384 -10.96 -26.34 11.92
CA SER A 384 -9.76 -26.93 11.35
C SER A 384 -8.58 -25.95 11.37
N TYR A 385 -7.44 -26.40 11.87
CA TYR A 385 -6.16 -25.71 11.84
C TYR A 385 -5.66 -25.60 10.40
N ALA A 386 -5.08 -24.46 10.06
CA ALA A 386 -4.38 -24.27 8.80
C ALA A 386 -3.25 -23.24 9.00
N PRO A 387 -2.13 -23.37 8.27
CA PRO A 387 -1.10 -22.35 8.29
C PRO A 387 -1.67 -20.96 7.93
N GLY A 388 -1.32 -19.94 8.71
CA GLY A 388 -1.77 -18.56 8.52
C GLY A 388 -2.85 -18.09 9.49
N TRP A 389 -3.40 -18.96 10.33
CA TRP A 389 -4.10 -18.52 11.53
C TRP A 389 -3.09 -17.96 12.54
N LYS A 390 -3.41 -16.79 13.09
CA LYS A 390 -2.73 -16.17 14.23
C LYS A 390 -3.71 -16.08 15.38
N VAL A 391 -3.23 -16.12 16.61
CA VAL A 391 -4.08 -15.88 17.78
C VAL A 391 -3.52 -14.74 18.61
N PHE A 392 -4.43 -13.91 19.07
CA PHE A 392 -4.13 -12.80 19.94
C PHE A 392 -4.93 -12.96 21.23
N VAL A 393 -4.28 -12.79 22.37
CA VAL A 393 -4.89 -12.97 23.69
C VAL A 393 -4.79 -11.68 24.49
N ARG A 394 -5.84 -11.38 25.25
CA ARG A 394 -5.83 -10.30 26.24
C ARG A 394 -6.64 -10.70 27.48
N PRO A 395 -6.31 -10.19 28.68
CA PRO A 395 -7.17 -10.35 29.85
C PRO A 395 -8.57 -9.81 29.56
N ALA A 396 -9.61 -10.49 30.05
CA ALA A 396 -10.98 -10.07 29.83
C ALA A 396 -11.22 -8.65 30.36
N GLY A 397 -11.74 -7.76 29.51
CA GLY A 397 -11.94 -6.34 29.83
C GLY A 397 -10.68 -5.46 29.77
N GLY A 398 -9.53 -6.00 29.35
CA GLY A 398 -8.30 -5.24 29.12
C GLY A 398 -8.34 -4.36 27.86
N GLU A 399 -7.53 -3.29 27.84
CA GLU A 399 -7.39 -2.42 26.67
C GLU A 399 -6.82 -3.17 25.46
N ASP A 400 -7.15 -2.73 24.24
CA ASP A 400 -6.63 -3.31 22.98
C ASP A 400 -5.09 -3.34 22.94
N ALA A 401 -4.43 -2.41 23.64
CA ALA A 401 -2.97 -2.34 23.72
C ALA A 401 -2.33 -3.49 24.54
N ALA A 402 -3.11 -4.21 25.36
CA ALA A 402 -2.66 -5.36 26.13
C ALA A 402 -2.73 -6.69 25.34
N GLU A 403 -3.13 -6.62 24.07
CA GLU A 403 -3.25 -7.78 23.19
C GLU A 403 -1.85 -8.30 22.78
N VAL A 404 -1.61 -9.59 23.02
CA VAL A 404 -0.33 -10.26 22.72
C VAL A 404 -0.55 -11.42 21.76
N GLU A 405 0.29 -11.54 20.72
CA GLU A 405 0.26 -12.70 19.83
C GLU A 405 0.76 -13.95 20.58
N ARG A 406 0.05 -15.07 20.42
CA ARG A 406 0.42 -16.39 20.93
C ARG A 406 0.46 -17.42 19.81
N SER A 407 1.10 -18.55 20.07
CA SER A 407 1.18 -19.64 19.10
C SER A 407 -0.06 -20.53 19.17
N ILE A 408 -0.54 -20.90 17.98
CA ILE A 408 -1.65 -21.86 17.83
C ILE A 408 -1.03 -23.23 17.68
N VAL A 409 -1.44 -24.14 18.56
CA VAL A 409 -1.04 -25.54 18.49
C VAL A 409 -2.15 -26.32 17.79
N ARG A 410 -1.77 -27.20 16.87
CA ARG A 410 -2.71 -28.16 16.28
C ARG A 410 -3.00 -29.26 17.30
N VAL A 411 -4.26 -29.43 17.66
CA VAL A 411 -4.70 -30.39 18.68
C VAL A 411 -5.74 -31.35 18.11
N ASN A 412 -5.82 -32.57 18.66
CA ASN A 412 -6.77 -33.59 18.25
C ASN A 412 -6.74 -33.83 16.72
N HIS A 413 -5.51 -33.90 16.17
CA HIS A 413 -5.17 -34.04 14.75
C HIS A 413 -5.60 -32.88 13.81
N ASN A 414 -6.68 -32.15 14.12
CA ASN A 414 -7.27 -31.21 13.19
C ASN A 414 -7.57 -29.82 13.77
N PHE A 415 -7.76 -29.64 15.08
CA PHE A 415 -8.32 -28.42 15.66
C PHE A 415 -7.27 -27.42 16.14
N ARG A 416 -7.72 -26.22 16.50
CA ARG A 416 -6.87 -25.13 17.01
C ARG A 416 -6.92 -25.11 18.53
N GLY A 417 -5.77 -25.23 19.18
CA GLY A 417 -5.60 -25.10 20.62
C GLY A 417 -4.68 -23.93 20.97
N VAL A 418 -4.99 -23.25 22.07
CA VAL A 418 -4.15 -22.18 22.64
C VAL A 418 -4.08 -22.38 24.15
N GLN A 419 -2.87 -22.27 24.71
CA GLN A 419 -2.69 -22.34 26.16
C GLN A 419 -2.83 -20.98 26.79
N LEU A 420 -3.53 -20.95 27.92
CA LEU A 420 -3.80 -19.76 28.70
C LEU A 420 -3.50 -20.04 30.18
N GLU A 421 -2.99 -19.03 30.86
CA GLU A 421 -2.85 -19.06 32.32
C GLU A 421 -4.22 -18.97 33.00
N SER A 422 -4.28 -19.32 34.28
CA SER A 422 -5.50 -19.18 35.08
C SER A 422 -6.02 -17.74 35.05
N GLY A 423 -7.33 -17.57 34.82
CA GLY A 423 -7.99 -16.27 34.71
C GLY A 423 -9.00 -16.23 33.57
N ALA A 424 -9.57 -15.04 33.35
CA ALA A 424 -10.51 -14.77 32.27
C ALA A 424 -9.79 -14.06 31.11
N TRP A 425 -10.00 -14.57 29.90
CA TRP A 425 -9.31 -14.15 28.69
C TRP A 425 -10.30 -13.91 27.55
N GLU A 426 -9.97 -12.94 26.70
CA GLU A 426 -10.54 -12.81 25.38
C GLU A 426 -9.49 -13.23 24.35
N VAL A 427 -9.87 -14.16 23.48
CA VAL A 427 -8.98 -14.81 22.52
C VAL A 427 -9.50 -14.60 21.11
N ARG A 428 -8.69 -13.96 20.28
CA ARG A 428 -9.03 -13.60 18.91
C ARG A 428 -8.19 -14.39 17.92
N PHE A 429 -8.81 -15.38 17.28
CA PHE A 429 -8.23 -16.12 16.18
C PHE A 429 -8.44 -15.34 14.89
N ARG A 430 -7.36 -15.01 14.17
CA ARG A 430 -7.42 -14.25 12.92
C ARG A 430 -6.67 -14.95 11.80
N TYR A 431 -7.33 -15.16 10.67
CA TYR A 431 -6.71 -15.72 9.47
C TYR A 431 -6.02 -14.64 8.65
N SER A 432 -4.69 -14.71 8.59
CA SER A 432 -3.83 -13.77 7.87
C SER A 432 -2.68 -14.52 7.16
N PRO A 433 -2.99 -15.31 6.12
CA PRO A 433 -1.97 -16.11 5.44
C PRO A 433 -1.01 -15.23 4.63
N ASN A 434 0.26 -15.65 4.60
CA ASN A 434 1.31 -14.97 3.83
C ASN A 434 0.98 -14.90 2.32
N SER A 435 0.24 -15.87 1.78
CA SER A 435 -0.19 -15.88 0.38
C SER A 435 -1.07 -14.68 0.03
N PHE A 436 -1.98 -14.27 0.92
CA PHE A 436 -2.84 -13.10 0.71
C PHE A 436 -2.03 -11.80 0.77
N LEU A 437 -1.07 -11.72 1.70
CA LEU A 437 -0.14 -10.60 1.80
C LEU A 437 0.74 -10.47 0.54
N LEU A 438 1.28 -11.59 0.04
CA LEU A 438 2.07 -11.66 -1.18
C LEU A 438 1.25 -11.34 -2.44
N GLY A 439 0.00 -11.81 -2.52
CA GLY A 439 -0.92 -11.48 -3.61
C GLY A 439 -1.29 -9.99 -3.63
N GLY A 440 -1.55 -9.41 -2.46
CA GLY A 440 -1.74 -7.97 -2.29
C GLY A 440 -0.51 -7.17 -2.72
N LEU A 441 0.67 -7.61 -2.31
CA LEU A 441 1.96 -7.03 -2.72
C LEU A 441 2.13 -7.05 -4.25
N ALA A 442 1.97 -8.21 -4.88
CA ALA A 442 2.13 -8.38 -6.32
C ALA A 442 1.16 -7.47 -7.09
N SER A 443 -0.07 -7.32 -6.59
CA SER A 443 -1.09 -6.45 -7.18
C SER A 443 -0.68 -4.97 -7.10
N VAL A 444 -0.22 -4.51 -5.93
CA VAL A 444 0.26 -3.12 -5.74
C VAL A 444 1.48 -2.84 -6.61
N MET A 445 2.45 -3.75 -6.65
CA MET A 445 3.64 -3.62 -7.51
C MET A 445 3.30 -3.58 -9.00
N SER A 446 2.35 -4.41 -9.43
CA SER A 446 1.84 -4.39 -10.81
C SER A 446 1.17 -3.05 -11.13
N ALA A 447 0.35 -2.52 -10.22
CA ALA A 447 -0.28 -1.22 -10.38
C ALA A 447 0.75 -0.08 -10.47
N ILE A 448 1.77 -0.07 -9.61
CA ILE A 448 2.88 0.92 -9.66
C ILE A 448 3.62 0.84 -10.99
N THR A 449 3.90 -0.37 -11.47
CA THR A 449 4.60 -0.60 -12.74
C THR A 449 3.77 -0.11 -13.94
N ILE A 450 2.47 -0.42 -13.95
CA ILE A 450 1.54 0.06 -14.97
C ILE A 450 1.45 1.59 -14.95
N ALA A 451 1.32 2.18 -13.76
CA ALA A 451 1.26 3.63 -13.59
C ALA A 451 2.56 4.32 -14.06
N PHE A 452 3.73 3.74 -13.75
CA PHE A 452 5.02 4.22 -14.25
C PHE A 452 5.07 4.15 -15.78
N GLY A 453 4.69 3.00 -16.36
CA GLY A 453 4.65 2.80 -17.79
C GLY A 453 3.73 3.80 -18.50
N ALA A 454 2.55 4.06 -17.92
CA ALA A 454 1.59 5.04 -18.40
C ALA A 454 2.15 6.47 -18.30
N ALA A 455 2.83 6.83 -17.20
CA ALA A 455 3.47 8.13 -17.03
C ALA A 455 4.59 8.35 -18.06
N VAL A 456 5.45 7.34 -18.28
CA VAL A 456 6.50 7.37 -19.29
C VAL A 456 5.90 7.48 -20.71
N TRP A 457 4.82 6.74 -20.99
CA TRP A 457 4.11 6.83 -22.26
C TRP A 457 3.52 8.22 -22.50
N ALA A 458 2.82 8.78 -21.51
CA ALA A 458 2.24 10.13 -21.58
C ALA A 458 3.33 11.18 -21.79
N TRP A 459 4.44 11.09 -21.06
CA TRP A 459 5.60 11.97 -21.24
C TRP A 459 6.16 11.90 -22.66
N ARG A 460 6.33 10.71 -23.23
CA ARG A 460 6.82 10.55 -24.60
C ARG A 460 5.90 11.19 -25.65
N ARG A 461 4.59 11.24 -25.38
CA ARG A 461 3.59 11.84 -26.29
C ARG A 461 3.55 13.37 -26.21
N VAL A 462 3.77 13.92 -25.01
CA VAL A 462 3.74 15.37 -24.75
C VAL A 462 5.10 16.03 -25.03
N ARG A 463 6.20 15.26 -25.11
CA ARG A 463 7.55 15.78 -25.38
C ARG A 463 7.64 16.46 -26.75
N PRO A 464 7.92 17.78 -26.84
CA PRO A 464 8.13 18.45 -28.12
C PRO A 464 9.39 17.88 -28.81
N GLN A 465 9.24 17.37 -30.04
CA GLN A 465 10.35 16.98 -30.90
C GLN A 465 10.77 18.19 -31.76
N GLY A 466 11.73 18.99 -31.27
CA GLY A 466 12.27 20.15 -31.98
C GLY A 466 13.55 20.71 -31.33
N GLU A 467 14.34 21.48 -32.09
CA GLU A 467 15.64 22.05 -31.66
C GLU A 467 15.56 22.91 -30.39
N LEU A 468 16.69 23.01 -29.68
CA LEU A 468 16.87 23.60 -28.35
C LEU A 468 16.45 25.08 -28.28
N THR A 469 15.19 25.35 -27.94
CA THR A 469 14.69 26.67 -27.53
C THR A 469 14.57 26.75 -26.01
N ASN A 470 14.66 27.96 -25.43
CA ASN A 470 14.57 28.23 -23.98
C ASN A 470 13.39 27.54 -23.28
N THR A 471 12.26 27.37 -23.96
CA THR A 471 11.07 26.68 -23.45
C THR A 471 11.31 25.18 -23.16
N ARG A 472 12.18 24.52 -23.93
CA ARG A 472 12.52 23.10 -23.75
C ARG A 472 13.39 22.87 -22.52
N SER A 473 14.30 23.80 -22.19
CA SER A 473 15.12 23.72 -20.96
C SER A 473 14.22 23.79 -19.72
N ILE A 474 13.25 24.71 -19.72
CA ILE A 474 12.30 24.87 -18.60
C ILE A 474 11.43 23.61 -18.41
N ALA A 475 10.89 23.03 -19.50
CA ALA A 475 10.10 21.80 -19.40
C ALA A 475 10.94 20.59 -18.90
N LYS A 476 12.18 20.48 -19.37
CA LYS A 476 13.13 19.40 -19.00
C LYS A 476 13.59 19.52 -17.54
N ASN A 477 13.82 20.74 -17.07
CA ASN A 477 14.39 21.02 -15.75
C ASN A 477 13.35 21.30 -14.66
N SER A 478 12.05 21.33 -15.01
CA SER A 478 10.99 21.56 -14.04
C SER A 478 9.84 20.57 -14.18
N VAL A 479 9.19 20.48 -15.34
CA VAL A 479 7.98 19.67 -15.52
C VAL A 479 8.23 18.17 -15.35
N LEU A 480 9.32 17.64 -15.93
CA LEU A 480 9.64 16.22 -15.80
C LEU A 480 9.99 15.80 -14.36
N PRO A 481 10.94 16.47 -13.67
CA PRO A 481 11.19 16.20 -12.25
C PRO A 481 9.94 16.32 -11.38
N MET A 482 9.04 17.25 -11.71
CA MET A 482 7.76 17.41 -11.01
C MET A 482 6.82 16.22 -11.19
N GLY A 483 6.62 15.78 -12.43
CA GLY A 483 5.81 14.60 -12.72
C GLY A 483 6.36 13.34 -12.04
N LEU A 484 7.68 13.17 -12.03
CA LEU A 484 8.35 12.06 -11.34
C LEU A 484 8.24 12.17 -9.80
N ASN A 485 8.36 13.37 -9.23
CA ASN A 485 8.14 13.57 -7.80
C ASN A 485 6.69 13.28 -7.38
N LEU A 486 5.71 13.65 -8.20
CA LEU A 486 4.31 13.29 -7.98
C LEU A 486 4.12 11.77 -8.01
N PHE A 487 4.71 11.11 -9.00
CA PHE A 487 4.70 9.67 -9.11
C PHE A 487 5.31 9.00 -7.86
N ASN A 488 6.46 9.50 -7.38
CA ASN A 488 7.12 8.98 -6.17
C ASN A 488 6.25 9.15 -4.92
N ARG A 489 5.60 10.30 -4.74
CA ARG A 489 4.65 10.51 -3.63
C ARG A 489 3.47 9.55 -3.68
N GLY A 490 2.99 9.21 -4.89
CA GLY A 490 1.97 8.18 -5.09
C GLY A 490 2.44 6.80 -4.60
N ILE A 491 3.67 6.39 -4.97
CA ILE A 491 4.27 5.14 -4.49
C ILE A 491 4.45 5.17 -2.96
N ASP A 492 5.00 6.23 -2.38
CA ASP A 492 5.19 6.37 -0.93
C ASP A 492 3.84 6.30 -0.18
N PHE A 493 2.77 6.88 -0.74
CA PHE A 493 1.43 6.81 -0.17
C PHE A 493 0.85 5.39 -0.23
N LEU A 494 1.01 4.68 -1.36
CA LEU A 494 0.62 3.27 -1.48
C LEU A 494 1.41 2.36 -0.53
N PHE A 495 2.71 2.61 -0.40
CA PHE A 495 3.56 1.89 0.56
C PHE A 495 3.15 2.19 2.00
N ALA A 496 2.71 3.41 2.30
CA ALA A 496 2.13 3.75 3.61
C ALA A 496 0.91 2.89 3.95
N ALA A 497 0.02 2.66 2.99
CA ALA A 497 -1.14 1.78 3.18
C ALA A 497 -0.76 0.34 3.53
N PHE A 498 0.39 -0.13 3.04
CA PHE A 498 0.90 -1.47 3.32
C PHE A 498 1.59 -1.54 4.68
N TYR A 499 2.60 -0.70 4.93
CA TYR A 499 3.38 -0.81 6.16
C TYR A 499 2.54 -0.46 7.40
N LEU A 500 1.58 0.47 7.31
CA LEU A 500 0.71 0.81 8.45
C LEU A 500 -0.14 -0.38 8.88
N ARG A 501 -0.64 -1.18 7.93
CA ARG A 501 -1.43 -2.39 8.24
C ARG A 501 -0.62 -3.50 8.87
N LEU A 502 0.64 -3.64 8.44
CA LEU A 502 1.50 -4.72 8.92
C LEU A 502 2.11 -4.39 10.29
N LEU A 503 2.52 -3.13 10.50
CA LEU A 503 3.13 -2.68 11.74
C LEU A 503 2.10 -2.31 12.82
N GLY A 504 0.89 -1.91 12.44
CA GLY A 504 -0.09 -1.37 13.38
C GLY A 504 0.33 -0.01 13.96
N PRO A 505 -0.46 0.57 14.88
CA PRO A 505 -0.25 1.93 15.37
C PRO A 505 0.99 2.10 16.26
N GLY A 506 1.37 1.09 17.07
CA GLY A 506 2.54 1.16 17.96
C GLY A 506 3.86 1.28 17.19
N ASP A 507 4.20 0.25 16.41
CA ASP A 507 5.44 0.21 15.63
C ASP A 507 5.51 1.28 14.55
N SER A 508 4.36 1.65 13.94
CA SER A 508 4.33 2.76 13.00
C SER A 508 4.57 4.11 13.68
N GLY A 509 4.17 4.26 14.94
CA GLY A 509 4.50 5.38 15.81
C GLY A 509 5.99 5.45 16.11
N ALA A 510 6.58 4.35 16.59
CA ALA A 510 8.01 4.23 16.85
C ALA A 510 8.85 4.54 15.59
N TYR A 511 8.41 4.05 14.43
CA TYR A 511 9.04 4.36 13.16
C TYR A 511 8.91 5.85 12.78
N ALA A 512 7.75 6.47 13.01
CA ALA A 512 7.55 7.89 12.77
C ALA A 512 8.43 8.76 13.67
N THR A 513 8.56 8.39 14.95
CA THR A 513 9.49 9.01 15.90
C THR A 513 10.93 8.92 15.41
N ALA A 514 11.36 7.73 14.97
CA ALA A 514 12.69 7.52 14.43
C ALA A 514 12.95 8.37 13.16
N ILE A 515 11.97 8.48 12.27
CA ILE A 515 12.04 9.34 11.07
C ILE A 515 12.13 10.82 11.45
N ALA A 516 11.37 11.29 12.44
CA ALA A 516 11.41 12.69 12.88
C ALA A 516 12.79 13.06 13.44
N MET A 517 13.39 12.20 14.26
CA MET A 517 14.75 12.39 14.77
C MET A 517 15.80 12.39 13.66
N ALA A 518 15.69 11.42 12.75
CA ALA A 518 16.57 11.33 11.60
C ALA A 518 16.44 12.59 10.72
N GLY A 519 15.22 13.13 10.55
CA GLY A 519 14.96 14.37 9.83
C GLY A 519 15.69 15.58 10.43
N LEU A 520 15.71 15.71 11.77
CA LEU A 520 16.50 16.74 12.44
C LEU A 520 18.01 16.54 12.20
N PHE A 521 18.48 15.29 12.27
CA PHE A 521 19.87 14.95 11.98
C PHE A 521 20.29 15.31 10.55
N GLU A 522 19.45 15.02 9.54
CA GLU A 522 19.73 15.28 8.12
C GLU A 522 20.06 16.76 7.87
N ILE A 523 19.34 17.66 8.51
CA ILE A 523 19.53 19.11 8.35
C ILE A 523 20.86 19.54 8.95
N LEU A 524 21.20 19.02 10.13
CA LEU A 524 22.46 19.31 10.80
C LEU A 524 23.64 18.75 9.98
N ALA A 525 23.50 17.55 9.41
CA ALA A 525 24.52 16.89 8.61
C ALA A 525 24.71 17.52 7.21
N ASN A 526 23.63 18.00 6.57
CA ASN A 526 23.72 18.62 5.25
C ASN A 526 24.02 20.13 5.30
N PHE A 527 23.74 20.80 6.42
CA PHE A 527 24.13 22.19 6.74
C PHE A 527 23.85 23.24 5.65
N GLY A 528 22.84 23.02 4.79
CA GLY A 528 22.52 23.90 3.66
C GLY A 528 23.53 23.86 2.49
N LEU A 529 24.50 22.93 2.52
CA LEU A 529 25.60 22.85 1.55
C LEU A 529 25.14 22.52 0.12
N ASN A 530 23.94 21.94 -0.05
CA ASN A 530 23.34 21.65 -1.37
C ASN A 530 23.17 22.93 -2.21
N ALA A 531 22.54 23.95 -1.65
CA ALA A 531 22.26 25.20 -2.35
C ALA A 531 23.57 25.96 -2.66
N TYR A 532 24.52 25.95 -1.72
CA TYR A 532 25.84 26.54 -1.92
C TYR A 532 26.60 25.86 -3.07
N LEU A 533 26.66 24.51 -3.07
CA LEU A 533 27.31 23.73 -4.12
C LEU A 533 26.72 24.03 -5.50
N ILE A 534 25.39 24.02 -5.63
CA ILE A 534 24.70 24.28 -6.90
C ILE A 534 25.05 25.67 -7.41
N ARG A 535 25.00 26.69 -6.54
CA ARG A 535 25.28 28.09 -6.92
C ARG A 535 26.71 28.30 -7.41
N GLU A 536 27.69 27.85 -6.64
CA GLU A 536 29.11 28.08 -6.94
C GLU A 536 29.59 27.28 -8.15
N VAL A 537 29.17 26.01 -8.28
CA VAL A 537 29.53 25.17 -9.43
C VAL A 537 28.85 25.67 -10.71
N SER A 538 27.65 26.25 -10.62
CA SER A 538 27.01 26.88 -11.78
C SER A 538 27.81 28.09 -12.31
N GLN A 539 28.54 28.79 -11.43
CA GLN A 539 29.39 29.93 -11.80
C GLN A 539 30.78 29.51 -12.27
N ALA A 540 31.36 28.45 -11.69
CA ALA A 540 32.70 27.96 -12.00
C ALA A 540 32.73 26.43 -12.11
N LYS A 541 32.27 25.91 -13.25
CA LYS A 541 32.12 24.46 -13.52
C LYS A 541 33.47 23.72 -13.45
N GLU A 542 34.58 24.41 -13.70
CA GLU A 542 35.94 23.86 -13.67
C GLU A 542 36.38 23.48 -12.26
N ARG A 543 35.79 24.08 -11.23
CA ARG A 543 36.11 23.82 -9.81
C ARG A 543 35.20 22.78 -9.16
N ALA A 544 34.34 22.11 -9.94
CA ALA A 544 33.35 21.16 -9.44
C ALA A 544 33.94 20.07 -8.52
N SER A 545 35.12 19.54 -8.86
CA SER A 545 35.81 18.51 -8.05
C SER A 545 36.21 19.03 -6.66
N SER A 546 36.77 20.24 -6.57
CA SER A 546 37.16 20.86 -5.31
C SER A 546 35.95 21.21 -4.43
N TYR A 547 34.88 21.77 -5.02
CA TYR A 547 33.65 22.06 -4.27
C TYR A 547 32.96 20.78 -3.80
N LEU A 548 32.88 19.73 -4.63
CA LEU A 548 32.31 18.43 -4.25
C LEU A 548 33.08 17.80 -3.07
N LEU A 549 34.41 17.81 -3.13
CA LEU A 549 35.25 17.26 -2.06
C LEU A 549 35.03 18.01 -0.73
N ASN A 550 35.18 19.33 -0.75
CA ASN A 550 35.12 20.14 0.46
C ASN A 550 33.71 20.14 1.07
N THR A 551 32.66 20.13 0.25
CA THR A 551 31.30 19.96 0.76
C THR A 551 31.06 18.56 1.33
N THR A 552 31.63 17.51 0.74
CA THR A 552 31.52 16.14 1.28
C THR A 552 32.23 16.00 2.62
N ILE A 553 33.46 16.53 2.74
CA ILE A 553 34.21 16.53 4.01
C ILE A 553 33.44 17.32 5.09
N LEU A 554 32.92 18.50 4.74
CA LEU A 554 32.10 19.27 5.67
C LEU A 554 30.83 18.54 6.11
N ARG A 555 30.15 17.81 5.21
CA ARG A 555 28.97 17.00 5.59
C ARG A 555 29.32 15.89 6.57
N LEU A 556 30.45 15.22 6.37
CA LEU A 556 30.90 14.19 7.32
C LEU A 556 31.22 14.82 8.68
N GLY A 557 31.93 15.96 8.71
CA GLY A 557 32.25 16.67 9.95
C GLY A 557 31.00 17.22 10.67
N THR A 558 30.13 17.91 9.95
CA THR A 558 28.86 18.44 10.50
C THR A 558 27.88 17.33 10.87
N GLY A 559 27.90 16.18 10.18
CA GLY A 559 27.17 14.99 10.56
C GLY A 559 27.65 14.40 11.88
N VAL A 560 28.96 14.30 12.11
CA VAL A 560 29.50 13.86 13.41
C VAL A 560 29.11 14.82 14.53
N VAL A 561 29.18 16.13 14.30
CA VAL A 561 28.74 17.11 15.31
C VAL A 561 27.23 17.06 15.52
N GLY A 562 26.46 16.91 14.44
CA GLY A 562 25.00 16.85 14.46
C GLY A 562 24.44 15.58 15.07
N SER A 563 25.20 14.47 15.12
CA SER A 563 24.78 13.25 15.77
C SER A 563 24.83 13.34 17.30
N VAL A 564 25.75 14.14 17.87
CA VAL A 564 25.93 14.29 19.33
C VAL A 564 24.63 14.66 20.06
N PRO A 565 23.89 15.74 19.70
CA PRO A 565 22.67 16.09 20.42
C PRO A 565 21.57 15.03 20.28
N ILE A 566 21.48 14.37 19.12
CA ILE A 566 20.47 13.34 18.86
C ILE A 566 20.77 12.07 19.67
N LEU A 567 22.01 11.59 19.66
CA LEU A 567 22.43 10.42 20.43
C LEU A 567 22.36 10.68 21.94
N LEU A 568 22.70 11.90 22.39
CA LEU A 568 22.52 12.30 23.78
C LEU A 568 21.04 12.28 24.18
N TYR A 569 20.16 12.83 23.33
CA TYR A 569 18.71 12.79 23.58
C TYR A 569 18.21 11.34 23.66
N VAL A 570 18.57 10.50 22.68
CA VAL A 570 18.22 9.07 22.64
C VAL A 570 18.69 8.31 23.88
N TRP A 571 19.91 8.60 24.35
CA TRP A 571 20.47 8.01 25.55
C TRP A 571 19.72 8.45 26.82
N LEU A 572 19.36 9.73 26.93
CA LEU A 572 18.67 10.29 28.11
C LEU A 572 17.23 9.79 28.24
N THR A 573 16.50 9.65 27.14
CA THR A 573 15.08 9.24 27.16
C THR A 573 14.88 7.73 27.09
N SER A 574 15.96 6.93 27.01
CA SER A 574 15.95 5.45 27.02
C SER A 574 14.84 4.85 26.16
N TYR A 575 14.84 5.10 24.84
CA TYR A 575 13.89 4.41 23.97
C TYR A 575 14.11 2.89 24.01
N GLY A 576 13.08 2.12 23.65
CA GLY A 576 13.22 0.68 23.42
C GLY A 576 14.37 0.39 22.43
N ALA A 577 15.01 -0.77 22.59
CA ALA A 577 16.19 -1.15 21.81
C ALA A 577 15.95 -1.06 20.29
N GLU A 578 14.74 -1.39 19.84
CA GLU A 578 14.33 -1.31 18.44
C GLU A 578 14.28 0.12 17.90
N THR A 579 13.66 1.05 18.64
CA THR A 579 13.61 2.47 18.23
C THR A 579 15.01 3.08 18.19
N ASN A 580 15.87 2.77 19.17
CA ASN A 580 17.27 3.20 19.17
C ASN A 580 18.01 2.70 17.91
N ALA A 581 17.84 1.42 17.59
CA ALA A 581 18.45 0.82 16.40
C ALA A 581 17.93 1.48 15.11
N ALA A 582 16.61 1.73 15.02
CA ALA A 582 16.00 2.39 13.87
C ALA A 582 16.52 3.82 13.67
N VAL A 583 16.62 4.62 14.74
CA VAL A 583 17.22 5.96 14.69
C VAL A 583 18.65 5.90 14.18
N LEU A 584 19.48 5.01 14.74
CA LEU A 584 20.88 4.85 14.33
C LEU A 584 21.00 4.46 12.85
N TYR A 585 20.21 3.48 12.40
CA TYR A 585 20.24 3.03 11.00
C TYR A 585 19.79 4.12 10.03
N LEU A 586 18.76 4.89 10.37
CA LEU A 586 18.33 6.04 9.57
C LEU A 586 19.40 7.13 9.50
N MET A 587 20.07 7.44 10.63
CA MET A 587 21.17 8.41 10.65
C MET A 587 22.34 7.96 9.75
N VAL A 588 22.76 6.69 9.85
CA VAL A 588 23.79 6.12 8.98
C VAL A 588 23.37 6.20 7.50
N GLY A 589 22.12 5.83 7.20
CA GLY A 589 21.56 5.95 5.85
C GLY A 589 21.58 7.38 5.34
N MET A 590 21.25 8.36 6.19
CA MET A 590 21.23 9.78 5.84
C MET A 590 22.62 10.37 5.60
N VAL A 591 23.67 9.91 6.29
CA VAL A 591 25.05 10.29 5.96
C VAL A 591 25.38 9.90 4.51
N ILE A 592 25.02 8.67 4.12
CA ILE A 592 25.23 8.15 2.76
C ILE A 592 24.39 8.95 1.75
N SER A 593 23.14 9.25 2.11
CA SER A 593 22.24 10.09 1.32
C SER A 593 22.76 11.53 1.13
N GLY A 594 23.41 12.10 2.15
CA GLY A 594 24.05 13.41 2.09
C GLY A 594 25.19 13.47 1.08
N ILE A 595 25.98 12.40 0.97
CA ILE A 595 27.01 12.27 -0.07
C ILE A 595 26.36 12.18 -1.47
N ALA A 596 25.32 11.35 -1.62
CA ALA A 596 24.57 11.23 -2.88
C ALA A 596 23.92 12.57 -3.29
N SER A 597 23.50 13.38 -2.32
CA SER A 597 22.96 14.72 -2.54
C SER A 597 24.02 15.70 -3.08
N GLY A 598 25.29 15.54 -2.72
CA GLY A 598 26.40 16.29 -3.32
C GLY A 598 26.50 16.04 -4.83
N PHE A 599 26.47 14.78 -5.26
CA PHE A 599 26.45 14.42 -6.68
C PHE A 599 25.17 14.88 -7.38
N THR A 600 24.02 14.76 -6.72
CA THR A 600 22.75 15.33 -7.20
C THR A 600 22.88 16.83 -7.48
N GLY A 601 23.53 17.58 -6.58
CA GLY A 601 23.81 19.00 -6.74
C GLY A 601 24.63 19.32 -7.99
N LEU A 602 25.56 18.45 -8.39
CA LEU A 602 26.28 18.62 -9.66
C LEU A 602 25.33 18.54 -10.85
N PHE A 603 24.46 17.53 -10.93
CA PHE A 603 23.48 17.44 -12.03
C PHE A 603 22.57 18.67 -12.12
N TYR A 604 22.17 19.25 -10.98
CA TYR A 604 21.44 20.52 -10.96
C TYR A 604 22.30 21.69 -11.47
N ALA A 605 23.57 21.79 -11.07
CA ALA A 605 24.48 22.83 -11.54
C ALA A 605 24.81 22.74 -13.05
N TYR A 606 24.69 21.54 -13.64
CA TYR A 606 24.83 21.31 -15.08
C TYR A 606 23.50 21.33 -15.85
N GLU A 607 22.39 21.73 -15.22
CA GLU A 607 21.06 21.81 -15.85
C GLU A 607 20.53 20.46 -16.39
N GLU A 608 20.86 19.36 -15.69
CA GLU A 608 20.44 18.00 -16.02
C GLU A 608 19.54 17.38 -14.94
N ALA A 609 18.56 18.13 -14.45
CA ALA A 609 17.67 17.72 -13.35
C ALA A 609 16.84 16.44 -13.65
N GLU A 610 16.70 16.07 -14.93
CA GLU A 610 16.03 14.82 -15.34
C GLU A 610 16.74 13.56 -14.83
N VAL A 611 18.08 13.60 -14.69
CA VAL A 611 18.86 12.43 -14.29
C VAL A 611 18.67 12.12 -12.79
N PRO A 612 18.85 13.09 -11.86
CA PRO A 612 18.49 12.88 -10.47
C PRO A 612 17.04 12.46 -10.28
N ALA A 613 16.09 13.09 -10.98
CA ALA A 613 14.67 12.73 -10.84
C ALA A 613 14.37 11.28 -11.24
N ALA A 614 15.00 10.79 -12.32
CA ALA A 614 14.88 9.39 -12.72
C ALA A 614 15.54 8.45 -11.69
N ILE A 615 16.71 8.81 -11.15
CA ILE A 615 17.38 8.04 -10.09
C ILE A 615 16.52 8.01 -8.83
N THR A 616 15.97 9.14 -8.37
CA THR A 616 15.06 9.19 -7.22
C THR A 616 13.83 8.29 -7.42
N THR A 617 13.31 8.21 -8.64
CA THR A 617 12.21 7.30 -8.96
C THR A 617 12.62 5.84 -8.81
N LEU A 618 13.79 5.47 -9.33
CA LEU A 618 14.36 4.13 -9.13
C LEU A 618 14.60 3.85 -7.63
N THR A 619 15.20 4.79 -6.90
CA THR A 619 15.41 4.71 -5.45
C THR A 619 14.10 4.51 -4.70
N THR A 620 13.02 5.19 -5.09
CA THR A 620 11.70 5.06 -4.47
C THR A 620 11.11 3.67 -4.72
N ILE A 621 11.19 3.17 -5.96
CA ILE A 621 10.75 1.81 -6.30
C ILE A 621 11.56 0.78 -5.50
N MET A 622 12.88 0.93 -5.44
CA MET A 622 13.74 0.03 -4.68
C MET A 622 13.45 0.07 -3.17
N LYS A 623 13.27 1.26 -2.60
CA LYS A 623 12.86 1.47 -1.21
C LYS A 623 11.59 0.70 -0.89
N VAL A 624 10.58 0.81 -1.75
CA VAL A 624 9.28 0.16 -1.53
C VAL A 624 9.36 -1.35 -1.72
N VAL A 625 10.00 -1.83 -2.79
CA VAL A 625 10.17 -3.28 -3.05
C VAL A 625 10.95 -3.96 -1.92
N LEU A 626 12.14 -3.44 -1.58
CA LEU A 626 12.97 -4.02 -0.53
C LEU A 626 12.31 -3.85 0.84
N GLY A 627 11.67 -2.70 1.09
CA GLY A 627 10.95 -2.45 2.33
C GLY A 627 9.79 -3.43 2.54
N MET A 628 9.04 -3.73 1.48
CA MET A 628 7.98 -4.74 1.50
C MET A 628 8.54 -6.14 1.76
N VAL A 629 9.62 -6.54 1.10
CA VAL A 629 10.27 -7.85 1.34
C VAL A 629 10.71 -7.97 2.80
N ILE A 630 11.38 -6.96 3.33
CA ILE A 630 11.87 -6.94 4.73
C ILE A 630 10.73 -7.05 5.73
N LEU A 631 9.63 -6.33 5.50
CA LEU A 631 8.43 -6.40 6.31
C LEU A 631 7.81 -7.80 6.30
N LEU A 632 7.75 -8.46 5.13
CA LEU A 632 7.23 -9.81 4.99
C LEU A 632 8.14 -10.89 5.62
N LEU A 633 9.44 -10.61 5.74
CA LEU A 633 10.37 -11.44 6.50
C LEU A 633 10.26 -11.26 8.02
N GLY A 634 9.37 -10.39 8.49
CA GLY A 634 9.12 -10.17 9.92
C GLY A 634 10.18 -9.28 10.60
N TRP A 635 11.01 -8.56 9.85
CA TRP A 635 12.07 -7.71 10.44
C TRP A 635 11.55 -6.36 10.97
N GLY A 636 10.23 -6.15 10.94
CA GLY A 636 9.56 -4.98 11.52
C GLY A 636 10.04 -3.64 10.96
N PHE A 637 9.84 -2.58 11.75
CA PHE A 637 10.25 -1.23 11.38
C PHE A 637 11.77 -1.00 11.49
N VAL A 638 12.47 -1.78 12.31
CA VAL A 638 13.94 -1.77 12.40
C VAL A 638 14.56 -2.22 11.07
N GLY A 639 14.01 -3.29 10.48
CA GLY A 639 14.36 -3.71 9.13
C GLY A 639 14.10 -2.62 8.09
N LEU A 640 12.98 -1.89 8.18
CA LEU A 640 12.70 -0.74 7.29
C LEU A 640 13.74 0.38 7.46
N ALA A 641 14.22 0.62 8.67
CA ALA A 641 15.29 1.57 8.90
C ALA A 641 16.61 1.08 8.28
N ALA A 642 16.96 -0.20 8.43
CA ALA A 642 18.14 -0.80 7.81
C ALA A 642 18.06 -0.79 6.27
N ASN A 643 16.87 -0.95 5.68
CA ASN A 643 16.63 -0.82 4.25
C ASN A 643 17.11 0.53 3.69
N SER A 644 16.97 1.61 4.48
CA SER A 644 17.43 2.94 4.06
C SER A 644 18.92 2.96 3.75
N ILE A 645 19.75 2.18 4.48
CA ILE A 645 21.19 2.08 4.25
C ILE A 645 21.44 1.41 2.89
N ALA A 646 20.85 0.23 2.66
CA ALA A 646 21.02 -0.51 1.42
C ALA A 646 20.61 0.32 0.19
N VAL A 647 19.44 0.96 0.26
CA VAL A 647 18.90 1.80 -0.80
C VAL A 647 19.78 3.04 -1.04
N ASN A 648 20.28 3.69 0.02
CA ASN A 648 21.15 4.86 -0.11
C ASN A 648 22.53 4.51 -0.67
N ILE A 649 23.10 3.35 -0.32
CA ILE A 649 24.36 2.85 -0.91
C ILE A 649 24.19 2.64 -2.42
N ILE A 650 23.13 1.96 -2.82
CA ILE A 650 22.85 1.69 -4.24
C ILE A 650 22.63 3.00 -5.00
N THR A 651 21.86 3.92 -4.41
CA THR A 651 21.61 5.25 -4.98
C THR A 651 22.90 6.03 -5.15
N LEU A 652 23.77 6.05 -4.13
CA LEU A 652 25.08 6.69 -4.18
C LEU A 652 25.94 6.09 -5.30
N GLY A 653 26.00 4.76 -5.41
CA GLY A 653 26.76 4.07 -6.47
C GLY A 653 26.28 4.45 -7.87
N ILE A 654 24.97 4.49 -8.10
CA ILE A 654 24.38 4.86 -9.39
C ILE A 654 24.66 6.33 -9.71
N ILE A 655 24.41 7.25 -8.76
CA ILE A 655 24.55 8.69 -9.03
C ILE A 655 26.02 9.11 -9.15
N MET A 656 26.91 8.53 -8.34
CA MET A 656 28.34 8.74 -8.45
C MET A 656 28.88 8.16 -9.76
N GLY A 657 28.53 6.91 -10.10
CA GLY A 657 28.99 6.26 -11.32
C GLY A 657 28.53 6.99 -12.58
N THR A 658 27.31 7.56 -12.57
CA THR A 658 26.81 8.39 -13.67
C THR A 658 27.49 9.76 -13.72
N ALA A 659 27.70 10.42 -12.57
CA ALA A 659 28.38 11.73 -12.51
C ALA A 659 29.83 11.65 -13.00
N VAL A 660 30.60 10.66 -12.54
CA VAL A 660 32.02 10.48 -12.90
C VAL A 660 32.20 10.24 -14.41
N ARG A 661 31.25 9.55 -15.05
CA ARG A 661 31.29 9.30 -16.51
C ARG A 661 30.89 10.52 -17.35
N ARG A 662 30.10 11.43 -16.78
CA ARG A 662 29.45 12.52 -17.52
C ARG A 662 30.15 13.86 -17.34
N TYR A 663 30.77 14.08 -16.19
CA TYR A 663 31.44 15.33 -15.86
C TYR A 663 32.94 15.14 -15.70
N PRO A 664 33.76 16.07 -16.24
CA PRO A 664 35.20 16.03 -16.07
C PRO A 664 35.56 16.44 -14.63
N LEU A 665 35.49 15.50 -13.70
CA LEU A 665 35.99 15.65 -12.32
C LEU A 665 37.53 15.57 -12.28
N ARG A 666 38.17 16.29 -13.21
CA ARG A 666 39.63 16.37 -13.29
C ARG A 666 40.12 17.22 -12.11
N GLY A 667 41.23 16.77 -11.52
CA GLY A 667 41.82 17.39 -10.33
C GLY A 667 42.27 18.84 -10.56
N PRO A 668 42.69 19.53 -9.49
CA PRO A 668 43.13 18.93 -8.24
C PRO A 668 42.02 18.82 -7.17
N TRP A 669 41.98 17.65 -6.53
CA TRP A 669 41.13 17.36 -5.37
C TRP A 669 41.80 17.93 -4.11
N VAL A 670 41.66 19.24 -3.90
CA VAL A 670 42.33 19.96 -2.80
C VAL A 670 41.36 20.24 -1.66
N VAL A 671 41.76 19.84 -0.45
CA VAL A 671 41.09 20.25 0.79
C VAL A 671 41.49 21.69 1.10
N ASP A 672 40.52 22.60 1.15
CA ASP A 672 40.73 24.02 1.40
C ASP A 672 39.92 24.47 2.62
N TRP A 673 40.60 24.62 3.75
CA TRP A 673 39.99 25.06 5.00
C TRP A 673 39.38 26.46 4.90
N SER A 674 39.97 27.36 4.12
CA SER A 674 39.44 28.72 3.93
C SER A 674 38.12 28.68 3.16
N LEU A 675 38.00 27.78 2.18
CA LEU A 675 36.77 27.53 1.44
C LEU A 675 35.71 26.89 2.34
N GLN A 676 36.10 25.91 3.16
CA GLN A 676 35.19 25.26 4.11
C GLN A 676 34.62 26.24 5.14
N ARG A 677 35.45 27.12 5.71
CA ARG A 677 34.98 28.18 6.61
C ARG A 677 34.00 29.12 5.93
N ARG A 678 34.27 29.52 4.68
CA ARG A 678 33.36 30.36 3.88
C ARG A 678 32.04 29.63 3.60
N MET A 679 32.09 28.35 3.23
CA MET A 679 30.91 27.51 3.01
C MET A 679 30.01 27.49 4.25
N LEU A 680 30.58 27.26 5.45
CA LEU A 680 29.82 27.24 6.70
C LEU A 680 29.17 28.61 7.00
N VAL A 681 29.93 29.70 6.89
CA VAL A 681 29.41 31.06 7.17
C VAL A 681 28.31 31.46 6.18
N HIS A 682 28.41 31.06 4.91
CA HIS A 682 27.37 31.37 3.94
C HIS A 682 26.16 30.41 4.00
N SER A 683 26.34 29.19 4.48
CA SER A 683 25.28 28.18 4.52
C SER A 683 24.53 28.14 5.86
N TYR A 684 25.09 28.66 6.96
CA TYR A 684 24.42 28.66 8.27
C TYR A 684 23.01 29.29 8.26
N PRO A 685 22.74 30.41 7.54
CA PRO A 685 21.40 31.00 7.54
C PRO A 685 20.40 30.10 6.83
N LEU A 686 20.83 29.42 5.77
CA LEU A 686 20.02 28.45 5.03
C LEU A 686 19.73 27.21 5.91
N MET A 687 20.72 26.75 6.66
CA MET A 687 20.58 25.66 7.63
C MET A 687 19.56 26.03 8.72
N ILE A 688 19.67 27.22 9.35
CA ILE A 688 18.71 27.66 10.38
C ILE A 688 17.30 27.74 9.81
N ASN A 689 17.14 28.28 8.60
CA ASN A 689 15.82 28.35 7.96
C ASN A 689 15.24 26.95 7.69
N HIS A 690 16.03 26.00 7.20
CA HIS A 690 15.60 24.62 7.04
C HIS A 690 15.26 23.95 8.38
N LEU A 691 16.09 24.17 9.40
CA LEU A 691 15.87 23.61 10.73
C LEU A 691 14.56 24.12 11.33
N LEU A 692 14.32 25.43 11.30
CA LEU A 692 13.08 26.02 11.80
C LEU A 692 11.85 25.50 11.03
N ALA A 693 11.94 25.38 9.71
CA ALA A 693 10.86 24.84 8.90
C ALA A 693 10.57 23.37 9.23
N THR A 694 11.59 22.54 9.45
CA THR A 694 11.39 21.13 9.79
C THR A 694 10.89 20.95 11.20
N VAL A 695 11.45 21.68 12.18
CA VAL A 695 10.96 21.66 13.56
C VAL A 695 9.49 22.06 13.59
N TYR A 696 9.08 23.09 12.85
CA TYR A 696 7.67 23.48 12.75
C TYR A 696 6.74 22.32 12.34
N TRP A 697 7.17 21.44 11.44
CA TRP A 697 6.37 20.33 10.93
C TRP A 697 6.51 19.00 11.69
N GLN A 698 7.55 18.85 12.53
CA GLN A 698 7.91 17.55 13.13
C GLN A 698 8.03 17.59 14.65
N VAL A 699 8.09 18.76 15.28
CA VAL A 699 8.28 18.85 16.73
C VAL A 699 7.10 18.28 17.51
N ASP A 700 5.90 18.38 16.96
CA ASP A 700 4.68 17.81 17.50
C ASP A 700 4.78 16.29 17.67
N VAL A 701 5.35 15.57 16.70
CA VAL A 701 5.58 14.12 16.77
C VAL A 701 6.47 13.75 17.96
N LEU A 702 7.56 14.48 18.16
CA LEU A 702 8.50 14.22 19.26
C LEU A 702 7.87 14.52 20.63
N ILE A 703 7.18 15.66 20.77
CA ILE A 703 6.52 16.01 22.04
C ILE A 703 5.36 15.04 22.33
N LEU A 704 4.58 14.67 21.32
CA LEU A 704 3.47 13.72 21.45
C LEU A 704 3.96 12.34 21.90
N ARG A 705 5.12 11.90 21.38
CA ARG A 705 5.78 10.66 21.84
C ARG A 705 6.07 10.70 23.33
N GLU A 706 6.69 11.76 23.84
CA GLU A 706 7.08 11.87 25.25
C GLU A 706 5.87 11.94 26.20
N ILE A 707 4.79 12.58 25.78
CA ILE A 707 3.63 12.83 26.66
C ILE A 707 2.59 11.71 26.57
N ASN A 708 2.35 11.15 25.38
CA ASN A 708 1.23 10.26 25.11
C ASN A 708 1.63 8.88 24.57
N GLY A 709 2.90 8.65 24.22
CA GLY A 709 3.42 7.35 23.76
C GLY A 709 3.31 7.10 22.26
N GLU A 710 3.95 6.02 21.79
CA GLU A 710 4.14 5.71 20.37
C GLU A 710 2.83 5.39 19.63
N THR A 711 1.89 4.66 20.25
CA THR A 711 0.60 4.32 19.62
C THR A 711 -0.17 5.57 19.18
N VAL A 712 -0.17 6.61 20.02
CA VAL A 712 -0.81 7.90 19.72
C VAL A 712 -0.10 8.61 18.57
N VAL A 713 1.24 8.53 18.53
CA VAL A 713 2.04 9.02 17.39
C VAL A 713 1.66 8.30 16.11
N GLY A 714 1.43 6.98 16.14
CA GLY A 714 0.98 6.20 14.99
C GLY A 714 -0.37 6.67 14.45
N TRP A 715 -1.36 6.88 15.32
CA TRP A 715 -2.67 7.42 14.93
C TRP A 715 -2.52 8.81 14.29
N TYR A 716 -1.75 9.70 14.91
CA TYR A 716 -1.51 11.05 14.40
C TYR A 716 -0.75 11.06 13.07
N ASN A 717 0.33 10.27 12.95
CA ASN A 717 1.14 10.22 11.74
C ASN A 717 0.37 9.62 10.55
N SER A 718 -0.57 8.70 10.80
CA SER A 718 -1.45 8.15 9.76
C SER A 718 -2.29 9.25 9.09
N ALA A 719 -2.78 10.23 9.85
CA ALA A 719 -3.50 11.39 9.33
C ALA A 719 -2.59 12.28 8.46
N TYR A 720 -1.34 12.49 8.88
CA TYR A 720 -0.38 13.29 8.11
C TYR A 720 -0.03 12.70 6.74
N LYS A 721 -0.22 11.40 6.50
CA LYS A 721 -0.03 10.82 5.16
C LYS A 721 -0.97 11.44 4.13
N TYR A 722 -2.22 11.69 4.50
CA TYR A 722 -3.19 12.39 3.65
C TYR A 722 -2.84 13.87 3.49
N VAL A 723 -2.48 14.56 4.57
CA VAL A 723 -2.08 15.97 4.51
C VAL A 723 -0.89 16.17 3.57
N ASN A 724 0.13 15.33 3.71
CA ASN A 724 1.34 15.36 2.87
C ASN A 724 1.05 15.03 1.40
N ALA A 725 0.14 14.09 1.14
CA ALA A 725 -0.29 13.77 -0.22
C ALA A 725 -1.01 14.96 -0.89
N LEU A 726 -1.86 15.67 -0.14
CA LEU A 726 -2.63 16.82 -0.65
C LEU A 726 -1.76 18.08 -0.84
N ASN A 727 -0.71 18.26 -0.03
CA ASN A 727 0.22 19.39 -0.15
C ASN A 727 1.04 19.42 -1.47
N VAL A 728 0.93 18.38 -2.30
CA VAL A 728 1.38 18.39 -3.70
C VAL A 728 0.72 19.51 -4.51
N ILE A 729 -0.59 19.69 -4.34
CA ILE A 729 -1.41 20.61 -5.15
C ILE A 729 -0.91 22.07 -5.06
N PRO A 730 -0.76 22.68 -3.87
CA PRO A 730 -0.28 24.06 -3.76
C PRO A 730 1.19 24.17 -4.20
N SER A 731 1.99 23.12 -4.05
CA SER A 731 3.41 23.14 -4.43
C SER A 731 3.57 23.36 -5.94
N PHE A 732 2.77 22.66 -6.76
CA PHE A 732 2.81 22.86 -8.21
C PHE A 732 2.21 24.20 -8.63
N PHE A 733 1.12 24.59 -7.97
CA PHE A 733 0.44 25.84 -8.27
C PHE A 733 1.35 27.05 -7.98
N THR A 734 1.97 27.08 -6.79
CA THR A 734 2.88 28.16 -6.39
C THR A 734 4.14 28.19 -7.21
N PHE A 735 4.72 27.03 -7.55
CA PHE A 735 5.88 26.96 -8.44
C PHE A 735 5.59 27.58 -9.82
N ALA A 736 4.44 27.29 -10.42
CA ALA A 736 4.06 27.86 -11.71
C ALA A 736 3.82 29.38 -11.64
N LEU A 737 3.31 29.86 -10.50
CA LEU A 737 3.03 31.27 -10.25
C LEU A 737 4.28 32.09 -9.92
N PHE A 738 5.29 31.47 -9.29
CA PHE A 738 6.45 32.18 -8.77
C PHE A 738 7.18 33.03 -9.83
N PRO A 739 7.53 32.52 -11.04
CA PRO A 739 8.18 33.34 -12.08
C PRO A 739 7.32 34.49 -12.59
N ILE A 740 5.99 34.35 -12.54
CA ILE A 740 5.04 35.38 -12.97
C ILE A 740 5.05 36.53 -11.97
N ILE A 741 4.89 36.20 -10.68
CA ILE A 741 4.86 37.18 -9.60
C ILE A 741 6.22 37.86 -9.45
N ALA A 742 7.33 37.12 -9.49
CA ALA A 742 8.68 37.69 -9.40
C ALA A 742 8.94 38.75 -10.48
N ARG A 743 8.46 38.51 -11.71
CA ARG A 743 8.56 39.48 -12.81
C ARG A 743 7.66 40.70 -12.58
N GLN A 744 6.41 40.46 -12.18
CA GLN A 744 5.41 41.52 -11.97
C GLN A 744 5.76 42.43 -10.80
N VAL A 745 6.39 41.91 -9.74
CA VAL A 745 6.80 42.71 -8.57
C VAL A 745 7.78 43.83 -8.97
N HIS A 746 8.66 43.57 -9.93
CA HIS A 746 9.61 44.58 -10.43
C HIS A 746 9.00 45.53 -11.47
N SER A 747 8.03 45.07 -12.27
CA SER A 747 7.40 45.90 -13.31
C SER A 747 6.22 46.72 -12.80
N ASN A 748 5.27 46.08 -12.13
CA ASN A 748 4.03 46.68 -11.62
C ASN A 748 3.45 45.86 -10.44
N VAL A 749 3.60 46.38 -9.24
CA VAL A 749 3.09 45.76 -8.00
C VAL A 749 1.57 45.55 -8.02
N ALA A 750 0.81 46.36 -8.78
CA ALA A 750 -0.63 46.17 -8.92
C ALA A 750 -0.98 44.89 -9.68
N ASP A 751 -0.19 44.54 -10.71
CA ASP A 751 -0.37 43.30 -11.46
C ASP A 751 0.00 42.09 -10.61
N ALA A 752 1.11 42.17 -9.87
CA ALA A 752 1.46 41.15 -8.87
C ALA A 752 0.33 40.96 -7.85
N ARG A 753 -0.39 42.03 -7.48
CA ARG A 753 -1.52 41.99 -6.54
C ARG A 753 -2.73 41.32 -7.10
N ARG A 754 -3.03 41.59 -8.36
CA ARG A 754 -4.10 40.90 -9.05
C ARG A 754 -3.82 39.40 -9.15
N THR A 755 -2.60 39.03 -9.53
CA THR A 755 -2.17 37.62 -9.61
C THR A 755 -2.22 36.94 -8.24
N PHE A 756 -1.71 37.58 -7.18
CA PHE A 756 -1.76 37.06 -5.82
C PHE A 756 -3.21 36.84 -5.34
N ARG A 757 -4.09 37.85 -5.50
CA ARG A 757 -5.50 37.74 -5.10
C ARG A 757 -6.21 36.62 -5.83
N MET A 758 -5.99 36.47 -7.14
CA MET A 758 -6.53 35.36 -7.92
C MET A 758 -6.02 34.01 -7.41
N SER A 759 -4.73 33.92 -7.11
CA SER A 759 -4.09 32.70 -6.61
C SER A 759 -4.64 32.27 -5.25
N ALA A 760 -4.73 33.20 -4.30
CA ALA A 760 -5.32 32.96 -2.99
C ALA A 760 -6.81 32.57 -3.10
N LYS A 761 -7.56 33.21 -4.01
CA LYS A 761 -8.95 32.88 -4.28
C LYS A 761 -9.13 31.46 -4.84
N VAL A 762 -8.29 31.05 -5.80
CA VAL A 762 -8.34 29.70 -6.38
C VAL A 762 -7.98 28.64 -5.34
N LEU A 763 -6.91 28.83 -4.56
CA LEU A 763 -6.50 27.86 -3.55
C LEU A 763 -7.56 27.68 -2.46
N THR A 764 -8.15 28.77 -1.97
CA THR A 764 -9.24 28.67 -0.97
C THR A 764 -10.51 28.04 -1.53
N LEU A 765 -10.82 28.30 -2.80
CA LEU A 765 -11.97 27.70 -3.48
C LEU A 765 -11.85 26.17 -3.58
N VAL A 766 -10.62 25.64 -3.59
CA VAL A 766 -10.35 24.19 -3.62
C VAL A 766 -10.12 23.62 -2.22
N SER A 767 -9.35 24.29 -1.36
CA SER A 767 -8.93 23.76 -0.06
C SER A 767 -10.06 23.65 0.97
N LEU A 768 -11.00 24.61 1.00
CA LEU A 768 -12.14 24.60 1.92
C LEU A 768 -13.10 23.41 1.70
N PRO A 769 -13.64 23.18 0.49
CA PRO A 769 -14.51 22.02 0.26
C PRO A 769 -13.75 20.71 0.40
N LEU A 770 -12.46 20.69 0.06
CA LEU A 770 -11.60 19.52 0.27
C LEU A 770 -11.48 19.17 1.75
N ALA A 771 -11.18 20.15 2.62
CA ALA A 771 -11.13 19.94 4.06
C ALA A 771 -12.48 19.43 4.59
N ALA A 772 -13.59 20.04 4.17
CA ALA A 772 -14.93 19.60 4.53
C ALA A 772 -15.19 18.13 4.13
N VAL A 773 -14.99 17.76 2.86
CA VAL A 773 -15.22 16.38 2.37
C VAL A 773 -14.34 15.38 3.13
N VAL A 774 -13.06 15.71 3.33
CA VAL A 774 -12.13 14.83 4.04
C VAL A 774 -12.51 14.67 5.51
N THR A 775 -13.00 15.70 6.19
CA THR A 775 -13.50 15.58 7.58
C THR A 775 -14.58 14.50 7.71
N PHE A 776 -15.55 14.47 6.78
CA PHE A 776 -16.61 13.46 6.80
C PHE A 776 -16.13 12.08 6.33
N LEU A 777 -15.22 12.03 5.36
CA LEU A 777 -14.63 10.78 4.88
C LEU A 777 -13.49 10.25 5.76
N ALA A 778 -13.06 10.98 6.80
CA ALA A 778 -11.86 10.63 7.56
C ALA A 778 -11.88 9.20 8.14
N PRO A 779 -12.99 8.68 8.70
CA PRO A 779 -13.08 7.28 9.11
C PRO A 779 -12.91 6.32 7.94
N VAL A 780 -13.51 6.60 6.78
CA VAL A 780 -13.37 5.72 5.59
C VAL A 780 -11.94 5.75 5.06
N LEU A 781 -11.33 6.92 4.99
CA LEU A 781 -9.98 7.12 4.50
C LEU A 781 -8.96 6.42 5.39
N ILE A 782 -8.99 6.64 6.70
CA ILE A 782 -8.02 5.99 7.60
C ILE A 782 -8.24 4.47 7.67
N ARG A 783 -9.49 3.97 7.58
CA ARG A 783 -9.76 2.53 7.46
C ARG A 783 -9.15 1.95 6.19
N LEU A 784 -9.23 2.69 5.08
CA LEU A 784 -8.61 2.32 3.81
C LEU A 784 -7.07 2.42 3.85
N LEU A 785 -6.49 3.26 4.71
CA LEU A 785 -5.05 3.41 4.80
C LEU A 785 -4.43 2.41 5.80
N GLY A 786 -4.83 2.46 7.07
CA GLY A 786 -4.24 1.68 8.16
C GLY A 786 -5.05 0.47 8.61
N GLY A 787 -6.35 0.38 8.27
CA GLY A 787 -7.26 -0.67 8.75
C GLY A 787 -7.94 -0.31 10.08
N GLU A 788 -8.65 -1.27 10.68
CA GLU A 788 -9.43 -1.05 11.92
C GLU A 788 -8.55 -0.73 13.14
N ALA A 789 -7.29 -1.18 13.18
CA ALA A 789 -6.36 -0.89 14.28
C ALA A 789 -6.06 0.61 14.47
N PHE A 790 -6.38 1.46 13.48
CA PHE A 790 -6.23 2.91 13.57
C PHE A 790 -7.54 3.63 13.91
N MET A 791 -8.64 2.90 14.12
CA MET A 791 -9.94 3.46 14.46
C MET A 791 -10.20 3.46 15.97
N PRO A 792 -10.96 4.44 16.49
CA PRO A 792 -11.47 5.64 15.80
C PRO A 792 -10.43 6.78 15.71
N HIS A 793 -9.35 6.69 16.48
CA HIS A 793 -8.46 7.81 16.78
C HIS A 793 -7.75 8.42 15.57
N GLY A 794 -7.25 7.60 14.64
CA GLY A 794 -6.64 8.10 13.40
C GLY A 794 -7.64 8.86 12.52
N GLY A 795 -8.90 8.40 12.48
CA GLY A 795 -10.00 9.10 11.80
C GLY A 795 -10.27 10.48 12.40
N ILE A 796 -10.31 10.58 13.73
CA ILE A 796 -10.47 11.86 14.44
C ILE A 796 -9.27 12.77 14.18
N ALA A 797 -8.05 12.25 14.24
CA ALA A 797 -6.83 13.01 13.97
C ALA A 797 -6.87 13.64 12.57
N LEU A 798 -7.26 12.87 11.54
CA LEU A 798 -7.41 13.37 10.17
C LEU A 798 -8.53 14.42 10.06
N ALA A 799 -9.68 14.16 10.68
CA ALA A 799 -10.82 15.08 10.66
C ALA A 799 -10.47 16.47 11.22
N VAL A 800 -9.59 16.54 12.21
CA VAL A 800 -9.09 17.78 12.80
C VAL A 800 -7.97 18.39 11.96
N VAL A 801 -6.87 17.67 11.76
CA VAL A 801 -5.64 18.25 11.17
C VAL A 801 -5.83 18.70 9.72
N ILE A 802 -6.80 18.15 8.99
CA ILE A 802 -7.08 18.57 7.61
C ILE A 802 -7.44 20.05 7.50
N TRP A 803 -7.98 20.66 8.56
CA TRP A 803 -8.29 22.08 8.59
C TRP A 803 -7.06 22.99 8.63
N SER A 804 -5.85 22.43 8.77
CA SER A 804 -4.59 23.17 8.54
C SER A 804 -4.36 23.47 7.06
N ILE A 805 -4.89 22.66 6.13
CA ILE A 805 -4.67 22.76 4.69
C ILE A 805 -5.09 24.12 4.11
N PRO A 806 -6.30 24.66 4.37
CA PRO A 806 -6.71 25.94 3.81
C PRO A 806 -5.77 27.10 4.17
N PHE A 807 -5.27 27.12 5.40
CA PHE A 807 -4.32 28.13 5.88
C PHE A 807 -2.92 27.88 5.34
N GLY A 808 -2.44 26.64 5.37
CA GLY A 808 -1.13 26.25 4.83
C GLY A 808 -0.98 26.54 3.33
N TRP A 809 -2.04 26.34 2.55
CA TRP A 809 -2.02 26.66 1.11
C TRP A 809 -1.97 28.17 0.86
N LEU A 810 -2.68 28.97 1.67
CA LEU A 810 -2.58 30.44 1.65
C LEU A 810 -1.18 30.91 2.07
N ASN A 811 -0.62 30.31 3.12
CA ASN A 811 0.74 30.56 3.57
C ASN A 811 1.77 30.24 2.48
N SER A 812 1.57 29.14 1.75
CA SER A 812 2.43 28.74 0.65
C SER A 812 2.55 29.85 -0.41
N VAL A 813 1.43 30.35 -0.97
CA VAL A 813 1.46 31.44 -1.96
C VAL A 813 2.03 32.72 -1.35
N THR A 814 1.59 33.10 -0.15
CA THR A 814 2.02 34.33 0.50
C THR A 814 3.53 34.34 0.74
N ASN A 815 4.08 33.20 1.16
CA ASN A 815 5.51 33.02 1.34
C ASN A 815 6.30 33.26 0.04
N TYR A 816 5.85 32.69 -1.09
CA TYR A 816 6.49 32.93 -2.38
C TYR A 816 6.45 34.40 -2.81
N VAL A 817 5.36 35.12 -2.54
CA VAL A 817 5.28 36.57 -2.82
C VAL A 817 6.26 37.35 -1.96
N LEU A 818 6.40 37.01 -0.68
CA LEU A 818 7.38 37.66 0.22
C LEU A 818 8.82 37.42 -0.26
N ILE A 819 9.12 36.20 -0.74
CA ILE A 819 10.42 35.89 -1.37
C ILE A 819 10.63 36.75 -2.62
N SER A 820 9.63 36.86 -3.49
CA SER A 820 9.69 37.74 -4.68
C SER A 820 9.89 39.23 -4.32
N LEU A 821 9.43 39.67 -3.14
CA LEU A 821 9.63 41.02 -2.60
C LEU A 821 10.97 41.20 -1.86
N GLY A 822 11.84 40.18 -1.87
CA GLY A 822 13.15 40.20 -1.20
C GLY A 822 13.07 40.21 0.34
N GLN A 823 11.97 39.72 0.93
CA GLN A 823 11.72 39.73 2.38
C GLN A 823 12.12 38.44 3.10
N GLU A 824 13.12 37.70 2.59
CA GLU A 824 13.55 36.40 3.12
C GLU A 824 13.93 36.44 4.62
N ARG A 825 14.51 37.55 5.10
CA ARG A 825 14.88 37.70 6.52
C ARG A 825 13.66 37.78 7.46
N LEU A 826 12.54 38.29 6.97
CA LEU A 826 11.30 38.36 7.75
C LEU A 826 10.63 37.00 7.86
N GLN A 827 10.84 36.13 6.86
CA GLN A 827 10.39 34.74 6.87
C GLN A 827 11.03 33.96 8.03
N THR A 828 12.34 34.11 8.25
CA THR A 828 13.04 33.50 9.40
C THR A 828 12.39 33.90 10.72
N ARG A 829 12.07 35.19 10.91
CA ARG A 829 11.42 35.69 12.14
C ARG A 829 10.03 35.10 12.32
N ALA A 830 9.26 34.98 11.23
CA ALA A 830 7.93 34.36 11.27
C ALA A 830 8.01 32.89 11.68
N PHE A 831 8.97 32.13 11.15
CA PHE A 831 9.16 30.74 11.56
C PHE A 831 9.63 30.58 13.00
N VAL A 832 10.50 31.47 13.50
CA VAL A 832 10.86 31.45 14.94
C VAL A 832 9.62 31.62 15.80
N LEU A 833 8.77 32.62 15.50
CA LEU A 833 7.51 32.83 16.23
C LEU A 833 6.56 31.63 16.09
N GLY A 834 6.44 31.07 14.88
CA GLY A 834 5.59 29.91 14.61
C GLY A 834 6.03 28.67 15.37
N VAL A 835 7.33 28.36 15.38
CA VAL A 835 7.92 27.24 16.14
C VAL A 835 7.75 27.47 17.63
N SER A 836 8.05 28.66 18.16
CA SER A 836 7.85 28.96 19.57
C SER A 836 6.39 28.77 20.00
N PHE A 837 5.45 29.27 19.20
CA PHE A 837 4.03 29.08 19.45
C PHE A 837 3.62 27.61 19.37
N ASN A 838 4.13 26.87 18.38
CA ASN A 838 3.83 25.46 18.20
C ASN A 838 4.33 24.62 19.39
N VAL A 839 5.57 24.83 19.83
CA VAL A 839 6.15 24.13 20.99
C VAL A 839 5.37 24.45 22.26
N VAL A 840 5.11 25.74 22.54
CA VAL A 840 4.36 26.13 23.74
C VAL A 840 2.92 25.61 23.70
N GLY A 841 2.25 25.71 22.55
CA GLY A 841 0.90 25.20 22.35
C GLY A 841 0.82 23.69 22.58
N ASN A 842 1.77 22.94 22.03
CA ASN A 842 1.86 21.49 22.23
C ASN A 842 2.11 21.13 23.71
N LEU A 843 3.06 21.80 24.38
CA LEU A 843 3.32 21.55 25.80
C LEU A 843 2.10 21.83 26.70
N LEU A 844 1.24 22.78 26.33
CA LEU A 844 0.03 23.12 27.09
C LEU A 844 -1.17 22.21 26.74
N LEU A 845 -1.35 21.86 25.47
CA LEU A 845 -2.55 21.17 24.99
C LEU A 845 -2.42 19.65 24.96
N LEU A 846 -1.23 19.10 24.69
CA LEU A 846 -1.03 17.64 24.57
C LEU A 846 -1.36 16.87 25.85
N PRO A 847 -1.01 17.33 27.08
CA PRO A 847 -1.33 16.59 28.29
C PRO A 847 -2.84 16.37 28.49
N ARG A 848 -3.69 17.28 27.98
CA ARG A 848 -5.15 17.24 28.17
C ARG A 848 -5.92 16.74 26.95
N TYR A 849 -5.41 17.01 25.75
CA TYR A 849 -6.14 16.76 24.48
C TYR A 849 -5.39 15.84 23.52
N SER A 850 -4.19 15.34 23.87
CA SER A 850 -3.44 14.36 23.07
C SER A 850 -3.32 14.78 21.59
N TYR A 851 -3.45 13.84 20.64
CA TYR A 851 -3.39 14.08 19.20
C TYR A 851 -4.40 15.12 18.66
N VAL A 852 -5.53 15.34 19.36
CA VAL A 852 -6.48 16.42 19.00
C VAL A 852 -5.85 17.77 19.34
N GLY A 853 -5.21 17.87 20.49
CA GLY A 853 -4.43 19.05 20.89
C GLY A 853 -3.30 19.38 19.91
N ALA A 854 -2.60 18.35 19.41
CA ALA A 854 -1.59 18.49 18.36
C ALA A 854 -2.19 19.12 17.09
N GLY A 855 -3.29 18.56 16.60
CA GLY A 855 -3.99 19.07 15.40
C GLY A 855 -4.47 20.51 15.56
N LEU A 856 -5.06 20.86 16.72
CA LEU A 856 -5.49 22.23 17.01
C LEU A 856 -4.32 23.21 17.08
N THR A 857 -3.20 22.80 17.68
CA THR A 857 -1.97 23.59 17.73
C THR A 857 -1.44 23.86 16.33
N THR A 858 -1.43 22.86 15.46
CA THR A 858 -1.01 23.01 14.06
C THR A 858 -1.90 24.01 13.30
N ILE A 859 -3.23 23.93 13.45
CA ILE A 859 -4.15 24.91 12.84
C ILE A 859 -3.88 26.32 13.35
N ALA A 860 -3.73 26.48 14.67
CA ALA A 860 -3.45 27.77 15.29
C ALA A 860 -2.08 28.34 14.85
N SER A 861 -1.06 27.48 14.70
CA SER A 861 0.25 27.83 14.16
C SER A 861 0.17 28.32 12.71
N GLU A 862 -0.60 27.66 11.86
CA GLU A 862 -0.81 28.10 10.47
C GLU A 862 -1.54 29.46 10.40
N ILE A 863 -2.54 29.67 11.25
CA ILE A 863 -3.24 30.95 11.37
C ILE A 863 -2.27 32.05 11.83
N LEU A 864 -1.44 31.78 12.84
CA LEU A 864 -0.43 32.72 13.32
C LEU A 864 0.55 33.09 12.19
N LEU A 865 1.07 32.10 11.46
CA LEU A 865 1.94 32.35 10.31
C LEU A 865 1.26 33.22 9.25
N LEU A 866 -0.01 32.95 8.96
CA LEU A 866 -0.79 33.74 8.00
C LEU A 866 -0.92 35.20 8.45
N LEU A 867 -1.19 35.44 9.73
CA LEU A 867 -1.27 36.79 10.29
C LEU A 867 0.07 37.53 10.20
N VAL A 868 1.18 36.85 10.54
CA VAL A 868 2.53 37.43 10.48
C VAL A 868 2.95 37.70 9.04
N PHE A 869 2.74 36.75 8.13
CA PHE A 869 3.03 36.95 6.70
C PHE A 869 2.16 38.06 6.10
N ASN A 870 0.89 38.12 6.46
CA ASN A 870 0.01 39.19 6.02
C ASN A 870 0.47 40.57 6.53
N TYR A 871 0.91 40.67 7.79
CA TYR A 871 1.46 41.91 8.33
C TYR A 871 2.64 42.43 7.49
N TYR A 872 3.57 41.55 7.10
CA TYR A 872 4.69 41.92 6.23
C TYR A 872 4.25 42.20 4.78
N LEU A 873 3.28 41.45 4.26
CA LEU A 873 2.77 41.63 2.91
C LEU A 873 2.12 43.01 2.73
N VAL A 874 1.26 43.43 3.66
CA VAL A 874 0.52 44.70 3.58
C VAL A 874 1.46 45.92 3.56
N GLN A 875 2.64 45.82 4.19
CA GLN A 875 3.64 46.89 4.18
C GLN A 875 4.24 47.14 2.79
N LYS A 876 4.40 46.09 1.97
CA LYS A 876 4.97 46.18 0.62
C LYS A 876 3.91 46.22 -0.48
N MET A 877 2.70 45.77 -0.15
CA MET A 877 1.65 45.47 -1.10
C MET A 877 0.27 45.77 -0.49
N PRO A 878 -0.05 47.06 -0.27
CA PRO A 878 -1.26 47.45 0.44
C PRO A 878 -2.53 47.06 -0.32
N ALA A 879 -3.67 46.96 0.37
CA ALA A 879 -5.00 46.72 -0.22
C ALA A 879 -5.21 45.35 -0.91
N VAL A 880 -4.76 44.26 -0.28
CA VAL A 880 -5.14 42.88 -0.69
C VAL A 880 -6.65 42.62 -0.52
N GLY A 881 -7.26 43.16 0.54
CA GLY A 881 -8.70 43.04 0.80
C GLY A 881 -9.16 41.62 1.13
N TRP A 882 -8.49 40.92 2.07
CA TRP A 882 -8.77 39.52 2.43
C TRP A 882 -10.23 39.21 2.71
N LEU A 883 -10.93 40.06 3.47
CA LEU A 883 -12.34 39.86 3.79
C LEU A 883 -13.18 39.84 2.50
N GLN A 884 -13.03 40.85 1.63
CA GLN A 884 -13.72 40.94 0.35
C GLN A 884 -13.38 39.78 -0.59
N LEU A 885 -12.17 39.22 -0.45
CA LEU A 885 -11.65 38.14 -1.28
C LEU A 885 -12.23 36.77 -0.90
N LEU A 886 -12.41 36.49 0.39
CA LEU A 886 -12.65 35.14 0.92
C LEU A 886 -14.02 34.90 1.57
N TRP A 887 -14.75 35.96 1.95
CA TRP A 887 -15.98 35.79 2.76
C TRP A 887 -17.03 34.90 2.08
N LYS A 888 -17.20 35.03 0.75
CA LYS A 888 -18.19 34.24 0.01
C LYS A 888 -17.87 32.75 0.06
N GLN A 889 -16.61 32.39 -0.14
CA GLN A 889 -16.13 31.01 -0.15
C GLN A 889 -16.26 30.39 1.24
N VAL A 890 -15.94 31.14 2.30
CA VAL A 890 -16.10 30.69 3.68
C VAL A 890 -17.57 30.45 4.00
N VAL A 891 -18.48 31.36 3.63
CA VAL A 891 -19.93 31.19 3.85
C VAL A 891 -20.46 29.93 3.13
N VAL A 892 -20.07 29.71 1.87
CA VAL A 892 -20.48 28.49 1.13
C VAL A 892 -19.89 27.24 1.78
N ALA A 893 -18.63 27.26 2.22
CA ALA A 893 -18.00 26.11 2.86
C ALA A 893 -18.64 25.78 4.22
N VAL A 894 -18.96 26.79 5.04
CA VAL A 894 -19.69 26.60 6.30
C VAL A 894 -21.09 26.04 6.04
N GLY A 895 -21.80 26.58 5.04
CA GLY A 895 -23.09 26.04 4.61
C GLY A 895 -22.99 24.59 4.14
N MET A 896 -21.96 24.25 3.37
CA MET A 896 -21.68 22.89 2.91
C MET A 896 -21.48 21.94 4.08
N VAL A 897 -20.63 22.30 5.05
CA VAL A 897 -20.40 21.49 6.26
C VAL A 897 -21.69 21.29 7.05
N GLY A 898 -22.49 22.36 7.22
CA GLY A 898 -23.78 22.28 7.91
C GLY A 898 -24.77 21.33 7.23
N VAL A 899 -24.92 21.41 5.91
CA VAL A 899 -25.79 20.51 5.13
C VAL A 899 -25.28 19.08 5.17
N MET A 900 -23.98 18.87 5.01
CA MET A 900 -23.36 17.54 5.12
C MET A 900 -23.58 16.93 6.51
N TRP A 901 -23.44 17.73 7.57
CA TRP A 901 -23.66 17.27 8.94
C TRP A 901 -25.10 16.82 9.18
N LEU A 902 -26.07 17.62 8.71
CA LEU A 902 -27.47 17.24 8.77
C LEU A 902 -27.72 15.94 8.00
N VAL A 903 -27.36 15.87 6.72
CA VAL A 903 -27.62 14.69 5.87
C VAL A 903 -26.92 13.43 6.38
N ALA A 904 -25.71 13.55 6.94
CA ALA A 904 -24.95 12.41 7.45
C ALA A 904 -25.70 11.68 8.58
N GLY A 905 -26.45 12.41 9.42
CA GLY A 905 -27.25 11.83 10.49
C GLY A 905 -28.45 11.00 10.03
N TRP A 906 -29.01 11.30 8.84
CA TRP A 906 -30.23 10.63 8.34
C TRP A 906 -29.95 9.58 7.26
N LEU A 907 -29.03 9.89 6.33
CA LEU A 907 -28.80 9.12 5.10
C LEU A 907 -27.38 8.55 5.02
N GLY A 908 -26.54 8.80 6.02
CA GLY A 908 -25.16 8.34 6.08
C GLY A 908 -24.16 9.23 5.33
N VAL A 909 -22.87 8.93 5.53
CA VAL A 909 -21.74 9.75 5.07
C VAL A 909 -21.67 9.88 3.54
N GLY A 910 -21.99 8.81 2.81
CA GLY A 910 -21.94 8.82 1.33
C GLY A 910 -22.92 9.81 0.72
N ALA A 911 -24.18 9.82 1.21
CA ALA A 911 -25.19 10.77 0.79
C ALA A 911 -24.81 12.20 1.18
N ALA A 912 -24.26 12.40 2.39
CA ALA A 912 -23.78 13.71 2.84
C ALA A 912 -22.73 14.29 1.89
N VAL A 913 -21.70 13.51 1.54
CA VAL A 913 -20.66 13.94 0.58
C VAL A 913 -21.27 14.25 -0.79
N GLY A 914 -22.19 13.42 -1.29
CA GLY A 914 -22.90 13.67 -2.55
C GLY A 914 -23.64 15.01 -2.55
N VAL A 915 -24.40 15.30 -1.49
CA VAL A 915 -25.11 16.58 -1.34
C VAL A 915 -24.13 17.75 -1.20
N GLY A 916 -23.06 17.60 -0.42
CA GLY A 916 -22.04 18.62 -0.26
C GLY A 916 -21.36 19.02 -1.58
N LEU A 917 -21.03 18.02 -2.42
CA LEU A 917 -20.45 18.23 -3.74
C LEU A 917 -21.37 18.97 -4.73
N VAL A 918 -22.69 18.92 -4.52
CA VAL A 918 -23.68 19.70 -5.29
C VAL A 918 -23.91 21.07 -4.66
N PHE A 919 -24.00 21.15 -3.33
CA PHE A 919 -24.25 22.37 -2.59
C PHE A 919 -23.14 23.41 -2.82
N TYR A 920 -21.88 23.00 -2.79
CA TYR A 920 -20.75 23.90 -2.95
C TYR A 920 -20.75 24.67 -4.29
N PRO A 921 -20.75 24.01 -5.47
CA PRO A 921 -20.81 24.73 -6.74
C PRO A 921 -22.10 25.56 -6.90
N LEU A 922 -23.24 25.09 -6.39
CA LEU A 922 -24.49 25.86 -6.39
C LEU A 922 -24.37 27.14 -5.54
N GLY A 923 -23.80 27.06 -4.34
CA GLY A 923 -23.55 28.20 -3.47
C GLY A 923 -22.56 29.19 -4.08
N LEU A 924 -21.50 28.70 -4.74
CA LEU A 924 -20.56 29.55 -5.49
C LEU A 924 -21.24 30.31 -6.63
N TRP A 925 -22.17 29.66 -7.34
CA TRP A 925 -22.96 30.26 -8.41
C TRP A 925 -23.94 31.31 -7.87
N LEU A 926 -24.71 30.98 -6.82
CA LEU A 926 -25.69 31.86 -6.18
C LEU A 926 -25.04 33.14 -5.63
N LEU A 927 -23.90 33.02 -4.96
CA LEU A 927 -23.17 34.18 -4.42
C LEU A 927 -22.33 34.94 -5.46
N ARG A 928 -22.38 34.52 -6.74
CA ARG A 928 -21.59 35.08 -7.84
C ARG A 928 -20.13 35.25 -7.42
N VAL A 929 -19.52 34.15 -6.99
CA VAL A 929 -18.13 34.15 -6.54
C VAL A 929 -17.20 34.51 -7.69
N PHE A 930 -17.50 34.06 -8.91
CA PHE A 930 -16.74 34.40 -10.12
C PHE A 930 -17.21 35.72 -10.75
N GLY A 931 -16.29 36.68 -10.90
CA GLY A 931 -16.49 37.92 -11.63
C GLY A 931 -16.25 37.78 -13.15
N ALA A 932 -16.52 38.84 -13.92
CA ALA A 932 -16.42 38.82 -15.38
C ALA A 932 -14.99 38.49 -15.90
N GLU A 933 -13.96 39.00 -15.24
CA GLU A 933 -12.56 38.71 -15.60
C GLU A 933 -12.17 37.26 -15.33
N GLU A 934 -12.70 36.67 -14.27
CA GLU A 934 -12.39 35.29 -13.87
C GLU A 934 -13.08 34.30 -14.81
N TRP A 935 -14.31 34.61 -15.24
CA TRP A 935 -15.01 33.87 -16.29
C TRP A 935 -14.26 33.91 -17.63
N GLN A 936 -13.61 35.01 -17.98
CA GLN A 936 -12.78 35.09 -19.20
C GLN A 936 -11.56 34.16 -19.10
N VAL A 937 -10.91 34.08 -17.94
CA VAL A 937 -9.79 33.16 -17.73
C VAL A 937 -10.24 31.70 -17.73
N VAL A 938 -11.34 31.38 -17.04
CA VAL A 938 -11.91 30.02 -17.04
C VAL A 938 -12.33 29.60 -18.44
N ALA A 939 -13.01 30.46 -19.20
CA ALA A 939 -13.40 30.19 -20.59
C ALA A 939 -12.20 30.01 -21.53
N ALA A 940 -11.11 30.75 -21.31
CA ALA A 940 -9.88 30.60 -22.10
C ALA A 940 -9.15 29.28 -21.85
N VAL A 941 -9.19 28.76 -20.61
CA VAL A 941 -8.62 27.45 -20.25
C VAL A 941 -9.46 26.31 -20.83
N VAL A 942 -10.79 26.38 -20.69
CA VAL A 942 -11.71 25.36 -21.22
C VAL A 942 -11.64 25.28 -22.75
N ARG A 943 -11.58 26.42 -23.46
CA ARG A 943 -11.43 26.45 -24.93
C ARG A 943 -10.10 25.92 -25.47
N ARG A 944 -9.07 25.78 -24.65
CA ARG A 944 -7.76 25.21 -25.05
C ARG A 944 -7.61 23.74 -24.66
N GLY A 945 -8.51 23.22 -23.83
CA GLY A 945 -8.52 21.83 -23.35
C GLY A 945 -9.53 20.92 -24.07
N CYS A 946 -10.49 21.50 -24.79
CA CYS A 946 -11.28 20.82 -25.84
C CYS A 946 -10.61 21.08 -27.20
#